data_AF-A0A9X2MW63-F1
#
_entry.id   AF-A0A9X2MW63-F1
#
_cell.length_a   1.000
_cell.length_b   1.000
_cell.length_c   1.000
_cell.angle_alpha   90.00
_cell.angle_beta   90.00
_cell.angle_gamma   90.00
#
_symmetry.space_group_name_H-M   'P 1'
#
loop_
_entity.id
_entity.type
_entity.pdbx_description
1 polymer ?
#
loop_
_entity_poly.entity_id
_entity_poly.type
_entity_poly.pdbx_seq_one_letter_code
_entity_poly.pdbx_strand_id
1 'polypeptide(L)'
;MGYRGVRRSLVHLKQDFLLVFRLIVKSRNSLSRKIFIYYMVSSTVIVLLFGAVSSAFSRDSVIDRILDSSQQTVIETGKRMELLLEGYRSVTAQVVSDPELQALMKRESTIMLGNEELARKIKSKLAGYAATDDLMRIELFAAGDKTQEDWYAAVSEGRGKAVWLNASKTGYLPDKMMRSPVFAIARMFNERGTANPLGLLLVEVNTHDINKELTNVRFDGEMFIINSEGMIMFAADPTRIEEVVHGELFEQMKASMSATSGSARGIFIDGEEQLFVYHSLPASDWTLIGYEPLTDITKEAGEIWLFTAAMVAFSLLLTGLLGILVIRRFGAPLHKLSKVMNQSRSGDLSVRADVTSDDEIGEVGRSLNKMMDDIQALMKESEQAVALRIALKVKEEQRMIGETLRQFTAELSSTLELDEVLSRIPSMVSELAGVQNVCVWGYAEGADGILLPVARMMEWREESDSLEGIRLPKQHVIELLPTPITPGELIRIEPNEADSTIATLLQTSGCSECELSMIPFGNREELKGILTLSGSLTEYQRTLLALFAAQINSAVMNALLYRQMRTMATIDALTGVNNRRSIFAEGERFCERIKERGMEDFSVILFDVDHFKRINDEVGHPAGDEALRRIARCTLTKVGERGQVGRYGGEEFAVLLPDTGRAEALLIAEEIRQEVEHLFIAYNGTRIAVTVSLGVATADPETASFGDLLSAADQLLYRAKREGRNRVG
;
A
#
# COMPACT_ATOMS: atom_id res chain seq x y z
N MET A 1 49.61 -8.31 38.74
CA MET A 1 49.41 -8.43 37.26
C MET A 1 47.94 -8.37 36.79
N GLY A 2 46.93 -8.19 37.66
CA GLY A 2 45.49 -8.35 37.31
C GLY A 2 44.87 -7.31 36.35
N TYR A 3 45.32 -6.05 36.36
CA TYR A 3 44.64 -4.98 35.58
C TYR A 3 44.90 -5.00 34.07
N ARG A 4 46.05 -5.52 33.61
CA ARG A 4 46.42 -5.54 32.17
C ARG A 4 45.70 -6.65 31.38
N GLY A 5 45.44 -7.79 32.02
CA GLY A 5 44.71 -8.91 31.39
C GLY A 5 43.25 -8.55 31.11
N VAL A 6 42.56 -7.98 32.10
CA VAL A 6 41.17 -7.51 31.98
C VAL A 6 41.04 -6.44 30.89
N ARG A 7 42.02 -5.53 30.78
CA ARG A 7 42.01 -4.46 29.75
C ARG A 7 42.17 -5.01 28.32
N ARG A 8 42.99 -6.05 28.09
CA ARG A 8 43.10 -6.70 26.76
C ARG A 8 41.82 -7.44 26.40
N SER A 9 41.23 -8.18 27.34
CA SER A 9 39.96 -8.88 27.11
C SER A 9 38.81 -7.92 26.82
N LEU A 10 38.74 -6.77 27.51
CA LEU A 10 37.74 -5.72 27.27
C LEU A 10 37.87 -5.09 25.86
N VAL A 11 39.08 -4.97 25.31
CA VAL A 11 39.30 -4.41 23.97
C VAL A 11 38.80 -5.35 22.87
N HIS A 12 39.05 -6.66 23.01
CA HIS A 12 38.53 -7.67 22.07
C HIS A 12 37.00 -7.77 22.14
N LEU A 13 36.44 -7.80 23.35
CA LEU A 13 34.98 -7.84 23.55
C LEU A 13 34.28 -6.63 22.91
N LYS A 14 34.91 -5.45 22.97
CA LYS A 14 34.40 -4.23 22.34
C LYS A 14 34.41 -4.32 20.80
N GLN A 15 35.45 -4.90 20.21
CA GLN A 15 35.54 -5.08 18.75
C GLN A 15 34.50 -6.07 18.23
N ASP A 16 34.33 -7.20 18.91
CA ASP A 16 33.35 -8.23 18.54
C ASP A 16 31.92 -7.71 18.70
N PHE A 17 31.64 -6.96 19.77
CA PHE A 17 30.36 -6.28 19.96
C PHE A 17 30.05 -5.30 18.81
N LEU A 18 31.04 -4.49 18.39
CA LEU A 18 30.87 -3.55 17.28
C LEU A 18 30.64 -4.27 15.93
N LEU A 19 31.26 -5.44 15.71
CA LEU A 19 31.07 -6.24 14.51
C LEU A 19 29.65 -6.82 14.45
N VAL A 20 29.20 -7.46 15.53
CA VAL A 20 27.86 -8.02 15.67
C VAL A 20 26.80 -6.92 15.56
N PHE A 21 27.03 -5.77 16.19
CA PHE A 21 26.18 -4.59 16.09
C PHE A 21 26.01 -4.13 14.64
N ARG A 22 27.11 -4.00 13.89
CA ARG A 22 27.05 -3.61 12.46
C ARG A 22 26.28 -4.61 11.62
N LEU A 23 26.41 -5.91 11.89
CA LEU A 23 25.68 -6.96 11.17
C LEU A 23 24.17 -6.94 11.46
N ILE A 24 23.77 -6.68 12.71
CA ILE A 24 22.35 -6.58 13.10
C ILE A 24 21.70 -5.33 12.52
N VAL A 25 22.39 -4.18 12.58
CA VAL A 25 21.88 -2.92 12.03
C VAL A 25 21.68 -3.00 10.52
N LYS A 26 22.63 -3.65 9.81
CA LYS A 26 22.60 -3.82 8.35
C LYS A 26 21.59 -4.87 7.86
N SER A 27 21.03 -5.67 8.75
CA SER A 27 20.03 -6.69 8.40
C SER A 27 18.65 -6.07 8.08
N ARG A 28 17.95 -6.63 7.08
CA ARG A 28 16.58 -6.25 6.67
C ARG A 28 15.47 -6.78 7.60
N ASN A 29 15.81 -7.17 8.83
CA ASN A 29 14.86 -7.70 9.80
C ASN A 29 13.89 -6.62 10.34
N SER A 30 12.71 -7.05 10.80
CA SER A 30 11.73 -6.19 11.47
C SER A 30 12.32 -5.48 12.70
N LEU A 31 11.83 -4.28 13.01
CA LEU A 31 12.30 -3.46 14.14
C LEU A 31 12.30 -4.26 15.45
N SER A 32 11.24 -5.02 15.71
CA SER A 32 11.09 -5.88 16.89
C SER A 32 12.20 -6.92 17.00
N ARG A 33 12.64 -7.50 15.87
CA ARG A 33 13.73 -8.48 15.83
C ARG A 33 15.09 -7.80 16.07
N LYS A 34 15.28 -6.56 15.61
CA LYS A 34 16.49 -5.77 15.91
C LYS A 34 16.58 -5.43 17.39
N ILE A 35 15.47 -4.97 17.99
CA ILE A 35 15.37 -4.67 19.42
C ILE A 35 15.65 -5.92 20.25
N PHE A 36 15.06 -7.07 19.88
CA PHE A 36 15.32 -8.34 20.56
C PHE A 36 16.80 -8.72 20.56
N ILE A 37 17.45 -8.71 19.39
CA ILE A 37 18.86 -9.08 19.32
C ILE A 37 19.72 -8.08 20.10
N TYR A 38 19.36 -6.79 20.10
CA TYR A 38 20.04 -5.79 20.91
C TYR A 38 19.97 -6.09 22.42
N TYR A 39 18.77 -6.38 22.94
CA TYR A 39 18.60 -6.76 24.36
C TYR A 39 19.31 -8.09 24.68
N MET A 40 19.29 -9.06 23.78
CA MET A 40 20.01 -10.33 23.95
C MET A 40 21.51 -10.11 24.04
N VAL A 41 22.11 -9.40 23.09
CA VAL A 41 23.56 -9.18 23.09
C VAL A 41 23.98 -8.32 24.28
N SER A 42 23.23 -7.24 24.60
CA SER A 42 23.56 -6.39 25.75
C SER A 42 23.44 -7.11 27.09
N SER A 43 22.37 -7.87 27.32
CA SER A 43 22.22 -8.65 28.56
C SER A 43 23.33 -9.69 28.73
N THR A 44 23.66 -10.45 27.68
CA THR A 44 24.75 -11.43 27.73
C THR A 44 26.10 -10.76 28.02
N VAL A 45 26.40 -9.63 27.38
CA VAL A 45 27.64 -8.89 27.63
C VAL A 45 27.71 -8.37 29.07
N ILE A 46 26.60 -7.84 29.61
CA ILE A 46 26.55 -7.37 31.00
C ILE A 46 26.80 -8.53 31.97
N VAL A 47 26.18 -9.68 31.78
CA VAL A 47 26.36 -10.84 32.66
C VAL A 47 27.77 -11.40 32.56
N LEU A 48 28.35 -11.49 31.37
CA LEU A 48 29.75 -11.91 31.20
C LEU A 48 30.73 -10.93 31.87
N LEU A 49 30.49 -9.62 31.73
CA LEU A 49 31.32 -8.60 32.35
C LEU A 49 31.18 -8.63 33.88
N PHE A 50 29.97 -8.76 34.41
CA PHE A 50 29.72 -8.89 35.84
C PHE A 50 30.32 -10.18 36.40
N GLY A 51 30.21 -11.30 35.69
CA GLY A 51 30.84 -12.57 36.05
C GLY A 51 32.37 -12.48 36.09
N ALA A 52 32.98 -11.85 35.09
CA ALA A 52 34.43 -11.64 35.07
C ALA A 52 34.91 -10.73 36.21
N VAL A 53 34.19 -9.64 36.49
CA VAL A 53 34.50 -8.74 37.61
C VAL A 53 34.29 -9.44 38.96
N SER A 54 33.18 -10.17 39.12
CA SER A 54 32.86 -10.90 40.34
C SER A 54 33.88 -12.00 40.65
N SER A 55 34.29 -12.77 39.64
CA SER A 55 35.30 -13.82 39.79
C SER A 55 36.67 -13.22 40.17
N ALA A 56 37.09 -12.14 39.51
CA ALA A 56 38.34 -11.46 39.84
C ALA A 56 38.32 -10.87 41.25
N PHE A 57 37.24 -10.18 41.62
CA PHE A 57 37.10 -9.56 42.95
C PHE A 57 37.01 -10.61 44.06
N SER A 58 36.29 -11.71 43.82
CA SER A 58 36.18 -12.80 44.79
C SER A 58 37.53 -13.46 45.04
N ARG A 59 38.29 -13.78 43.98
CA ARG A 59 39.61 -14.39 44.13
C ARG A 59 40.57 -13.51 44.93
N ASP A 60 40.71 -12.24 44.57
CA ASP A 60 41.62 -11.33 45.28
C ASP A 60 41.17 -11.11 46.73
N SER A 61 39.86 -10.94 46.96
CA SER A 61 39.33 -10.72 48.31
C SER A 61 39.39 -11.95 49.23
N VAL A 62 39.32 -13.16 48.68
CA VAL A 62 39.47 -14.42 49.42
C VAL A 62 40.92 -14.60 49.83
N ILE A 63 41.87 -14.37 48.90
CA ILE A 63 43.31 -14.46 49.21
C ILE A 63 43.71 -13.37 50.23
N ASP A 64 43.21 -12.13 50.11
CA ASP A 64 43.48 -11.07 51.10
C ASP A 64 42.93 -11.43 52.49
N ARG A 65 41.69 -11.93 52.58
CA ARG A 65 41.10 -12.36 53.87
C ARG A 65 41.82 -13.53 54.51
N ILE A 66 42.20 -14.53 53.71
CA ILE A 66 42.94 -15.70 54.21
C ILE A 66 44.34 -15.27 54.63
N LEU A 67 44.99 -14.38 53.88
CA LEU A 67 46.28 -13.81 54.26
C LEU A 67 46.22 -13.08 55.60
N ASP A 68 45.20 -12.23 55.82
CA ASP A 68 44.99 -11.57 57.11
C ASP A 68 44.71 -12.59 58.24
N SER A 69 43.86 -13.59 57.98
CA SER A 69 43.52 -14.62 58.95
C SER A 69 44.72 -15.50 59.33
N SER A 70 45.44 -16.02 58.34
CA SER A 70 46.63 -16.85 58.49
C SER A 70 47.76 -16.06 59.18
N GLN A 71 47.93 -14.78 58.85
CA GLN A 71 48.87 -13.92 59.57
C GLN A 71 48.46 -13.73 61.04
N GLN A 72 47.19 -13.49 61.35
CA GLN A 72 46.72 -13.40 62.74
C GLN A 72 46.95 -14.72 63.50
N THR A 73 46.65 -15.86 62.88
CA THR A 73 46.90 -17.19 63.44
C THR A 73 48.38 -17.39 63.79
N VAL A 74 49.29 -17.04 62.87
CA VAL A 74 50.74 -17.14 63.12
C VAL A 74 51.20 -16.14 64.18
N ILE A 75 50.65 -14.91 64.22
CA ILE A 75 50.96 -13.94 65.28
C ILE A 75 50.49 -14.42 66.65
N GLU A 76 49.27 -14.94 66.76
CA GLU A 76 48.74 -15.45 68.03
C GLU A 76 49.54 -16.66 68.52
N THR A 77 49.88 -17.57 67.61
CA THR A 77 50.73 -18.73 67.90
C THR A 77 52.12 -18.28 68.32
N GLY A 78 52.71 -17.32 67.61
CA GLY A 78 54.00 -16.72 67.93
C GLY A 78 54.00 -16.06 69.31
N LYS A 79 52.96 -15.30 69.67
CA LYS A 79 52.81 -14.71 71.01
C LYS A 79 52.71 -15.76 72.12
N ARG A 80 52.01 -16.87 71.88
CA ARG A 80 51.96 -17.99 72.84
C ARG A 80 53.33 -18.64 72.99
N MET A 81 54.04 -18.83 71.88
CA MET A 81 55.41 -19.36 71.88
C MET A 81 56.37 -18.45 72.64
N GLU A 82 56.27 -17.14 72.42
CA GLU A 82 57.05 -16.12 73.12
C GLU A 82 56.85 -16.20 74.64
N LEU A 83 55.61 -16.37 75.10
CA LEU A 83 55.31 -16.54 76.53
C LEU A 83 55.96 -17.80 77.11
N LEU A 84 55.98 -18.91 76.36
CA LEU A 84 56.66 -20.14 76.78
C LEU A 84 58.18 -19.95 76.86
N LEU A 85 58.78 -19.35 75.83
CA LEU A 85 60.22 -19.09 75.78
C LEU A 85 60.67 -18.13 76.89
N GLU A 86 59.91 -17.07 77.17
CA GLU A 86 60.18 -16.19 78.32
C GLU A 86 59.96 -16.91 79.66
N GLY A 87 59.02 -17.85 79.74
CA GLY A 87 58.87 -18.74 80.88
C GLY A 87 60.16 -19.49 81.19
N TYR A 88 60.74 -20.16 80.18
CA TYR A 88 62.00 -20.89 80.31
C TYR A 88 63.18 -19.97 80.65
N ARG A 89 63.26 -18.81 79.98
CA ARG A 89 64.28 -17.79 80.28
C ARG A 89 64.18 -17.29 81.72
N SER A 90 62.97 -17.06 82.21
CA SER A 90 62.70 -16.66 83.60
C SER A 90 63.15 -17.73 84.59
N VAL A 91 62.87 -19.01 84.32
CA VAL A 91 63.37 -20.13 85.15
C VAL A 91 64.90 -20.10 85.23
N THR A 92 65.62 -19.93 84.11
CA THR A 92 67.09 -19.82 84.16
C THR A 92 67.57 -18.63 85.01
N ALA A 93 66.86 -17.50 84.95
CA ALA A 93 67.18 -16.31 85.73
C ALA A 93 66.95 -16.53 87.23
N GLN A 94 65.88 -17.24 87.61
CA GLN A 94 65.59 -17.62 88.98
C GLN A 94 66.65 -18.57 89.54
N VAL A 95 67.04 -19.59 88.76
CA VAL A 95 68.08 -20.56 89.16
C VAL A 95 69.42 -19.86 89.40
N VAL A 96 69.86 -19.00 88.47
CA VAL A 96 71.13 -18.26 88.63
C VAL A 96 71.08 -17.27 89.79
N SER A 97 69.91 -16.72 90.11
CA SER A 97 69.77 -15.72 91.17
C SER A 97 69.45 -16.31 92.55
N ASP A 98 69.25 -17.63 92.66
CA ASP A 98 68.92 -18.29 93.91
C ASP A 98 70.08 -18.14 94.92
N PRO A 99 69.85 -17.53 96.10
CA PRO A 99 70.91 -17.27 97.07
C PRO A 99 71.58 -18.54 97.63
N GLU A 100 70.83 -19.64 97.72
CA GLU A 100 71.32 -20.91 98.23
C GLU A 100 72.23 -21.58 97.20
N LEU A 101 71.81 -21.63 95.93
CA LEU A 101 72.66 -22.09 94.83
C LEU A 101 73.91 -21.22 94.66
N GLN A 102 73.79 -19.89 94.75
CA GLN A 102 74.93 -18.98 94.73
C GLN A 102 75.94 -19.28 95.86
N ALA A 103 75.46 -19.54 97.08
CA ALA A 103 76.31 -19.91 98.20
C ALA A 103 76.97 -21.28 98.02
N LEU A 104 76.22 -22.28 97.53
CA LEU A 104 76.74 -23.62 97.24
C LEU A 104 77.81 -23.59 96.14
N MET A 105 77.57 -22.85 95.06
CA MET A 105 78.49 -22.70 93.93
C MET A 105 79.75 -21.89 94.29
N LYS A 106 79.62 -20.83 95.12
CA LYS A 106 80.74 -20.00 95.58
C LYS A 106 81.66 -20.72 96.56
N ARG A 107 81.11 -21.59 97.42
CA ARG A 107 81.88 -22.27 98.48
C ARG A 107 82.89 -23.28 97.93
N GLU A 108 82.67 -23.81 96.72
CA GLU A 108 83.54 -24.80 96.07
C GLU A 108 83.79 -24.49 94.58
N SER A 109 84.13 -23.24 94.24
CA SER A 109 84.37 -22.80 92.84
C SER A 109 85.56 -23.47 92.13
N THR A 110 86.22 -24.46 92.75
CA THR A 110 87.46 -25.07 92.22
C THR A 110 87.45 -26.61 92.21
N ILE A 111 86.47 -27.30 92.81
CA ILE A 111 86.42 -28.79 92.80
C ILE A 111 84.96 -29.29 92.82
N MET A 112 84.25 -29.18 91.69
CA MET A 112 83.00 -29.92 91.47
C MET A 112 83.22 -31.41 91.14
N LEU A 113 84.45 -31.81 90.84
CA LEU A 113 84.82 -33.16 90.39
C LEU A 113 85.16 -34.12 91.55
N GLY A 114 84.31 -34.21 92.58
CA GLY A 114 84.50 -35.24 93.62
C GLY A 114 83.58 -35.25 94.84
N ASN A 115 82.73 -34.24 95.05
CA ASN A 115 81.85 -34.17 96.22
C ASN A 115 80.42 -34.65 95.88
N GLU A 116 80.17 -35.97 95.99
CA GLU A 116 78.86 -36.57 95.69
C GLU A 116 77.71 -35.99 96.54
N GLU A 117 77.98 -35.54 97.76
CA GLU A 117 76.95 -34.97 98.63
C GLU A 117 76.52 -33.57 98.17
N LEU A 118 77.48 -32.74 97.75
CA LEU A 118 77.21 -31.43 97.17
C LEU A 118 76.46 -31.56 95.84
N ALA A 119 76.92 -32.45 94.96
CA ALA A 119 76.24 -32.73 93.69
C ALA A 119 74.79 -33.18 93.90
N ARG A 120 74.52 -34.02 94.92
CA ARG A 120 73.15 -34.47 95.26
C ARG A 120 72.28 -33.33 95.79
N LYS A 121 72.84 -32.43 96.62
CA LYS A 121 72.13 -31.23 97.13
C LYS A 121 71.77 -30.26 96.01
N ILE A 122 72.72 -29.98 95.12
CA ILE A 122 72.48 -29.13 93.94
C ILE A 122 71.44 -29.77 93.02
N LYS A 123 71.60 -31.06 92.68
CA LYS A 123 70.64 -31.80 91.85
C LYS A 123 69.23 -31.82 92.45
N SER A 124 69.10 -32.02 93.77
CA SER A 124 67.81 -31.97 94.47
C SER A 124 67.17 -30.57 94.45
N LYS A 125 67.98 -29.50 94.53
CA LYS A 125 67.48 -28.13 94.47
C LYS A 125 67.06 -27.75 93.04
N LEU A 126 67.86 -28.12 92.04
CA LEU A 126 67.53 -27.94 90.62
C LEU A 126 66.27 -28.71 90.22
N ALA A 127 66.07 -29.92 90.75
CA ALA A 127 64.84 -30.68 90.55
C ALA A 127 63.59 -29.94 91.04
N GLY A 128 63.70 -29.06 92.06
CA GLY A 128 62.58 -28.23 92.53
C GLY A 128 62.13 -27.16 91.52
N TYR A 129 63.00 -26.71 90.63
CA TYR A 129 62.65 -25.79 89.53
C TYR A 129 62.06 -26.52 88.32
N ALA A 130 62.40 -27.80 88.15
CA ALA A 130 61.85 -28.67 87.11
C ALA A 130 60.58 -29.41 87.55
N ALA A 131 60.26 -29.48 88.84
CA ALA A 131 59.19 -30.32 89.41
C ALA A 131 57.76 -29.97 88.94
N THR A 132 57.56 -28.82 88.31
CA THR A 132 56.26 -28.41 87.75
C THR A 132 56.07 -28.83 86.30
N ASP A 133 57.10 -29.35 85.64
CA ASP A 133 57.08 -29.64 84.20
C ASP A 133 58.00 -30.82 83.87
N ASP A 134 57.45 -32.01 83.59
CA ASP A 134 58.18 -33.26 83.26
C ASP A 134 59.02 -33.16 81.97
N LEU A 135 59.02 -31.99 81.32
CA LEU A 135 59.58 -31.73 80.00
C LEU A 135 60.86 -30.88 80.05
N MET A 136 61.32 -30.48 81.23
CA MET A 136 62.54 -29.69 81.41
C MET A 136 63.59 -30.42 82.23
N ARG A 137 64.83 -30.45 81.72
CA ARG A 137 66.00 -30.94 82.44
C ARG A 137 66.97 -29.81 82.68
N ILE A 138 67.26 -29.55 83.96
CA ILE A 138 68.19 -28.49 84.39
C ILE A 138 69.48 -29.14 84.89
N GLU A 139 70.61 -28.79 84.28
CA GLU A 139 71.94 -29.27 84.66
C GLU A 139 72.89 -28.08 84.87
N LEU A 140 73.71 -28.16 85.92
CA LEU A 140 74.65 -27.11 86.30
C LEU A 140 76.07 -27.70 86.26
N PHE A 141 76.88 -27.16 85.37
CA PHE A 141 78.27 -27.55 85.15
C PHE A 141 79.21 -26.62 85.90
N ALA A 142 80.39 -27.13 86.25
CA ALA A 142 81.46 -26.34 86.84
C ALA A 142 82.03 -25.33 85.83
N ALA A 143 82.60 -24.22 86.33
CA ALA A 143 83.31 -23.29 85.46
C ALA A 143 84.50 -23.98 84.77
N GLY A 144 84.56 -23.92 83.43
CA GLY A 144 85.60 -24.59 82.64
C GLY A 144 85.28 -26.04 82.24
N ASP A 145 84.15 -26.60 82.67
CA ASP A 145 83.61 -27.84 82.12
C ASP A 145 82.91 -27.56 80.78
N LYS A 146 82.82 -28.55 79.89
CA LYS A 146 82.23 -28.44 78.54
C LYS A 146 82.88 -27.43 77.58
N THR A 147 84.09 -26.94 77.85
CA THR A 147 84.82 -26.00 76.97
C THR A 147 85.16 -26.54 75.59
N GLN A 148 85.06 -27.85 75.37
CA GLN A 148 85.29 -28.52 74.08
C GLN A 148 84.03 -28.59 73.20
N GLU A 149 82.86 -28.24 73.74
CA GLU A 149 81.60 -28.27 72.99
C GLU A 149 81.46 -26.99 72.14
N ASP A 150 81.03 -27.12 70.89
CA ASP A 150 80.93 -25.99 69.94
C ASP A 150 80.02 -24.86 70.43
N TRP A 151 78.98 -25.20 71.19
CA TRP A 151 78.02 -24.25 71.74
C TRP A 151 78.53 -23.50 72.98
N TYR A 152 79.56 -23.98 73.67
CA TYR A 152 80.07 -23.38 74.91
C TYR A 152 80.62 -21.95 74.68
N ALA A 153 81.30 -21.75 73.55
CA ALA A 153 81.88 -20.45 73.18
C ALA A 153 80.79 -19.36 73.16
N ALA A 154 79.67 -19.62 72.49
CA ALA A 154 78.54 -18.71 72.39
C ALA A 154 77.95 -18.33 73.76
N VAL A 155 77.87 -19.28 74.71
CA VAL A 155 77.35 -19.02 76.06
C VAL A 155 78.32 -18.19 76.89
N SER A 156 79.61 -18.48 76.78
CA SER A 156 80.67 -17.75 77.50
C SER A 156 80.76 -16.27 77.07
N GLU A 157 80.59 -16.00 75.77
CA GLU A 157 80.57 -14.64 75.21
C GLU A 157 79.31 -13.86 75.60
N GLY A 158 78.22 -14.55 75.95
CA GLY A 158 76.93 -13.98 76.36
C GLY A 158 76.95 -13.13 77.63
N ARG A 159 78.08 -13.02 78.35
CA ARG A 159 78.29 -12.21 79.58
C ARG A 159 77.17 -12.37 80.62
N GLY A 160 76.71 -13.61 80.84
CA GLY A 160 75.65 -13.92 81.80
C GLY A 160 74.23 -13.61 81.32
N LYS A 161 74.02 -13.30 80.03
CA LYS A 161 72.72 -13.41 79.37
C LYS A 161 72.45 -14.88 79.01
N ALA A 162 71.17 -15.25 78.91
CA ALA A 162 70.79 -16.56 78.41
C ALA A 162 71.01 -16.61 76.88
N VAL A 163 71.54 -17.73 76.40
CA VAL A 163 71.80 -18.03 74.99
C VAL A 163 70.98 -19.25 74.62
N TRP A 164 70.18 -19.14 73.56
CA TRP A 164 69.43 -20.25 73.01
C TRP A 164 70.34 -21.10 72.14
N LEU A 165 70.33 -22.41 72.36
CA LEU A 165 71.03 -23.39 71.54
C LEU A 165 70.06 -23.96 70.50
N ASN A 166 70.62 -24.49 69.42
CA ASN A 166 69.84 -25.09 68.35
C ASN A 166 69.01 -26.29 68.86
N ALA A 167 68.03 -26.72 68.06
CA ALA A 167 67.32 -27.95 68.37
C ALA A 167 68.25 -29.13 68.08
N SER A 168 68.19 -30.16 68.93
CA SER A 168 68.97 -31.38 68.77
C SER A 168 68.07 -32.63 68.81
N LYS A 169 68.24 -33.49 67.80
CA LYS A 169 67.66 -34.83 67.73
C LYS A 169 68.29 -35.81 68.71
N THR A 170 69.46 -35.51 69.25
CA THR A 170 70.15 -36.39 70.21
C THR A 170 70.25 -35.79 71.61
N GLY A 171 70.01 -34.49 71.74
CA GLY A 171 70.24 -33.73 72.96
C GLY A 171 71.69 -33.30 73.12
N TYR A 172 71.92 -32.44 74.11
CA TYR A 172 73.21 -31.88 74.53
C TYR A 172 73.80 -32.63 75.73
N LEU A 173 72.98 -33.41 76.44
CA LEU A 173 73.37 -34.19 77.61
C LEU A 173 73.55 -35.68 77.26
N PRO A 174 74.59 -36.36 77.80
CA PRO A 174 74.94 -37.74 77.41
C PRO A 174 73.94 -38.82 77.84
N ASP A 175 73.04 -38.51 78.77
CA ASP A 175 72.03 -39.44 79.28
C ASP A 175 70.68 -39.21 78.57
N LYS A 176 70.22 -40.21 77.81
CA LYS A 176 69.02 -40.17 76.95
C LYS A 176 67.70 -40.28 77.75
N MET A 177 67.62 -39.63 78.90
CA MET A 177 66.41 -39.66 79.74
C MET A 177 65.23 -38.92 79.10
N MET A 178 65.46 -37.89 78.30
CA MET A 178 64.41 -37.21 77.53
C MET A 178 64.21 -37.86 76.17
N ARG A 179 62.95 -38.02 75.75
CA ARG A 179 62.61 -38.40 74.38
C ARG A 179 62.97 -37.24 73.45
N SER A 180 63.99 -37.41 72.61
CA SER A 180 64.35 -36.47 71.56
C SER A 180 63.20 -36.23 70.58
N PRO A 181 63.07 -35.02 69.99
CA PRO A 181 64.04 -33.91 69.98
C PRO A 181 63.88 -32.91 71.14
N VAL A 182 64.98 -32.23 71.50
CA VAL A 182 65.06 -31.21 72.57
C VAL A 182 65.72 -29.94 72.04
N PHE A 183 65.53 -28.81 72.68
CA PHE A 183 66.36 -27.60 72.51
C PHE A 183 66.90 -27.20 73.87
N ALA A 184 67.89 -26.30 73.90
CA ALA A 184 68.46 -25.89 75.17
C ALA A 184 68.61 -24.39 75.30
N ILE A 185 68.53 -23.92 76.55
CA ILE A 185 68.89 -22.57 76.94
C ILE A 185 70.02 -22.65 77.95
N ALA A 186 71.11 -21.98 77.63
CA ALA A 186 72.34 -22.02 78.40
C ALA A 186 72.69 -20.63 78.93
N ARG A 187 73.24 -20.56 80.14
CA ARG A 187 73.58 -19.29 80.79
C ARG A 187 74.78 -19.45 81.71
N MET A 188 75.71 -18.50 81.65
CA MET A 188 76.80 -18.45 82.62
C MET A 188 76.25 -18.16 84.03
N PHE A 189 76.55 -19.05 84.97
CA PHE A 189 76.24 -18.89 86.38
C PHE A 189 77.39 -18.11 87.01
N ASN A 190 77.26 -16.78 87.04
CA ASN A 190 78.27 -15.89 87.60
C ASN A 190 78.01 -15.64 89.08
N GLU A 191 79.06 -15.32 89.82
CA GLU A 191 78.94 -14.83 91.18
C GLU A 191 78.13 -13.52 91.20
N ARG A 192 77.18 -13.43 92.13
CA ARG A 192 76.25 -12.30 92.21
C ARG A 192 76.98 -10.95 92.27
N GLY A 193 76.78 -10.14 91.24
CA GLY A 193 77.35 -8.79 91.14
C GLY A 193 78.76 -8.72 90.56
N THR A 194 79.35 -9.84 90.15
CA THR A 194 80.67 -9.88 89.49
C THR A 194 80.58 -10.60 88.13
N ALA A 195 81.63 -10.45 87.31
CA ALA A 195 81.78 -11.21 86.07
C ALA A 195 82.48 -12.55 86.28
N ASN A 196 82.67 -12.98 87.53
CA ASN A 196 83.41 -14.19 87.87
C ASN A 196 82.53 -15.43 87.62
N PRO A 197 82.88 -16.34 86.70
CA PRO A 197 82.07 -17.52 86.41
C PRO A 197 82.20 -18.55 87.52
N LEU A 198 81.09 -18.93 88.15
CA LEU A 198 81.03 -20.04 89.11
C LEU A 198 80.66 -21.36 88.42
N GLY A 199 79.91 -21.28 87.32
CA GLY A 199 79.48 -22.45 86.55
C GLY A 199 78.73 -22.09 85.29
N LEU A 200 78.16 -23.11 84.65
CA LEU A 200 77.36 -23.01 83.44
C LEU A 200 76.04 -23.74 83.66
N LEU A 201 74.94 -23.01 83.59
CA LEU A 201 73.60 -23.56 83.63
C LEU A 201 73.18 -23.96 82.22
N LEU A 202 72.77 -25.21 82.04
CA LEU A 202 72.14 -25.72 80.82
C LEU A 202 70.75 -26.23 81.16
N VAL A 203 69.75 -25.77 80.43
CA VAL A 203 68.38 -26.25 80.55
C VAL A 203 67.96 -26.81 79.22
N GLU A 204 67.79 -28.13 79.15
CA GLU A 204 67.17 -28.79 78.01
C GLU A 204 65.65 -28.80 78.19
N VAL A 205 64.94 -28.49 77.12
CA VAL A 205 63.48 -28.48 77.08
C VAL A 205 63.02 -29.40 75.95
N ASN A 206 62.05 -30.27 76.26
CA ASN A 206 61.46 -31.15 75.27
C ASN A 206 60.65 -30.35 74.24
N THR A 207 60.80 -30.70 72.96
CA THR A 207 60.06 -30.06 71.87
C THR A 207 58.57 -30.43 71.85
N HIS A 208 58.11 -31.39 72.67
CA HIS A 208 56.75 -31.94 72.64
C HIS A 208 55.65 -30.88 72.80
N ASP A 209 55.74 -30.00 73.80
CA ASP A 209 54.71 -28.99 74.05
C ASP A 209 54.66 -27.92 72.96
N ILE A 210 55.83 -27.57 72.43
CA ILE A 210 55.93 -26.65 71.29
C ILE A 210 55.31 -27.29 70.05
N ASN A 211 55.59 -28.57 69.80
CA ASN A 211 54.98 -29.30 68.69
C ASN A 211 53.46 -29.45 68.86
N LYS A 212 52.99 -29.66 70.09
CA LYS A 212 51.57 -29.72 70.42
C LYS A 212 50.88 -28.37 70.18
N GLU A 213 51.50 -27.25 70.53
CA GLU A 213 50.97 -25.92 70.22
C GLU A 213 50.94 -25.66 68.70
N LEU A 214 51.98 -26.04 67.97
CA LEU A 214 52.02 -25.89 66.51
C LEU A 214 50.99 -26.77 65.79
N THR A 215 50.71 -27.97 66.30
CA THR A 215 49.73 -28.90 65.71
C THR A 215 48.28 -28.64 66.12
N ASN A 216 48.04 -27.98 67.25
CA ASN A 216 46.68 -27.62 67.71
C ASN A 216 46.09 -26.41 66.99
N VAL A 217 46.92 -25.65 66.28
CA VAL A 217 46.49 -24.46 65.54
C VAL A 217 45.88 -24.90 64.21
N ARG A 218 44.66 -24.42 63.92
CA ARG A 218 44.02 -24.62 62.62
C ARG A 218 44.73 -23.74 61.59
N PHE A 219 45.70 -24.34 60.92
CA PHE A 219 46.43 -23.77 59.80
C PHE A 219 46.49 -24.84 58.73
N ASP A 220 45.93 -24.56 57.54
CA ASP A 220 45.74 -25.57 56.50
C ASP A 220 47.04 -25.87 55.72
N GLY A 221 48.10 -25.08 55.95
CA GLY A 221 49.44 -25.29 55.43
C GLY A 221 50.43 -25.90 56.43
N GLU A 222 51.73 -25.69 56.20
CA GLU A 222 52.79 -26.14 57.11
C GLU A 222 53.30 -24.99 57.97
N MET A 223 53.54 -25.26 59.26
CA MET A 223 54.19 -24.34 60.20
C MET A 223 55.46 -24.94 60.80
N PHE A 224 56.51 -24.14 60.86
CA PHE A 224 57.79 -24.50 61.45
C PHE A 224 58.52 -23.25 61.95
N ILE A 225 59.46 -23.43 62.86
CA ILE A 225 60.27 -22.36 63.43
C ILE A 225 61.70 -22.53 62.93
N ILE A 226 62.32 -21.44 62.49
CA ILE A 226 63.72 -21.41 62.09
C ILE A 226 64.55 -20.48 62.96
N ASN A 227 65.86 -20.73 63.05
CA ASN A 227 66.82 -19.76 63.60
C ASN A 227 67.29 -18.76 62.53
N SER A 228 68.17 -17.82 62.91
CA SER A 228 68.76 -16.83 62.03
C SER A 228 69.57 -17.40 60.85
N GLU A 229 69.97 -18.66 60.93
CA GLU A 229 70.75 -19.38 59.91
C GLU A 229 69.87 -20.24 58.98
N GLY A 230 68.56 -20.27 59.22
CA GLY A 230 67.60 -21.06 58.44
C GLY A 230 67.48 -22.52 58.90
N MET A 231 68.08 -22.90 60.02
CA MET A 231 67.90 -24.23 60.61
C MET A 231 66.51 -24.37 61.21
N ILE A 232 65.82 -25.45 60.89
CA ILE A 232 64.52 -25.80 61.45
C ILE A 232 64.71 -26.24 62.90
N MET A 233 64.21 -25.38 63.78
CA MET A 233 64.21 -25.56 65.23
C MET A 233 63.02 -26.42 65.67
N PHE A 234 61.87 -26.21 65.03
CA PHE A 234 60.64 -26.96 65.31
C PHE A 234 59.83 -27.12 64.03
N ALA A 235 59.23 -28.29 63.84
CA ALA A 235 58.28 -28.56 62.77
C ALA A 235 57.26 -29.59 63.24
N ALA A 236 56.06 -29.57 62.65
CA ALA A 236 55.03 -30.58 62.90
C ALA A 236 55.54 -32.01 62.65
N ASP A 237 56.35 -32.18 61.60
CA ASP A 237 57.12 -33.38 61.32
C ASP A 237 58.50 -33.32 62.05
N PRO A 238 58.73 -34.13 63.10
CA PRO A 238 59.98 -34.10 63.85
C PRO A 238 61.20 -34.54 63.03
N THR A 239 61.02 -35.20 61.88
CA THR A 239 62.13 -35.62 61.02
C THR A 239 62.88 -34.43 60.42
N ARG A 240 62.17 -33.31 60.24
CA ARG A 240 62.68 -32.07 59.64
C ARG A 240 63.49 -31.19 60.60
N ILE A 241 63.48 -31.47 61.89
CA ILE A 241 64.29 -30.74 62.88
C ILE A 241 65.77 -30.92 62.54
N GLU A 242 66.60 -29.89 62.74
CA GLU A 242 68.01 -29.79 62.29
C GLU A 242 68.22 -29.69 60.77
N GLU A 243 67.18 -29.82 59.94
CA GLU A 243 67.33 -29.52 58.51
C GLU A 243 67.51 -28.01 58.32
N VAL A 244 68.38 -27.63 57.41
CA VAL A 244 68.60 -26.21 57.08
C VAL A 244 67.84 -25.90 55.79
N VAL A 245 66.97 -24.89 55.85
CA VAL A 245 66.32 -24.36 54.67
C VAL A 245 67.38 -23.68 53.81
N HIS A 246 67.74 -24.30 52.69
CA HIS A 246 68.82 -23.84 51.81
C HIS A 246 68.29 -23.26 50.50
N GLY A 247 69.17 -22.53 49.79
CA GLY A 247 68.97 -22.14 48.41
C GLY A 247 68.03 -20.94 48.24
N GLU A 248 67.37 -20.90 47.08
CA GLU A 248 66.54 -19.77 46.65
C GLU A 248 65.35 -19.50 47.59
N LEU A 249 64.80 -20.55 48.19
CA LEU A 249 63.66 -20.46 49.10
C LEU A 249 63.98 -19.64 50.36
N PHE A 250 65.13 -19.89 50.99
CA PHE A 250 65.53 -19.15 52.20
C PHE A 250 65.79 -17.67 51.91
N GLU A 251 66.40 -17.37 50.76
CA GLU A 251 66.62 -15.98 50.33
C GLU A 251 65.30 -15.26 50.01
N GLN A 252 64.34 -15.93 49.37
CA GLN A 252 62.99 -15.39 49.13
C GLN A 252 62.24 -15.12 50.44
N MET A 253 62.34 -16.02 51.43
CA MET A 253 61.76 -15.83 52.77
C MET A 253 62.40 -14.64 53.48
N LYS A 254 63.73 -14.58 53.53
CA LYS A 254 64.48 -13.51 54.20
C LYS A 254 64.22 -12.14 53.58
N ALA A 255 64.15 -12.05 52.25
CA ALA A 255 63.82 -10.80 51.55
C ALA A 255 62.39 -10.31 51.86
N SER A 256 61.48 -11.24 52.20
CA SER A 256 60.09 -10.95 52.57
C SER A 256 59.93 -10.57 54.05
N MET A 257 60.93 -10.85 54.88
CA MET A 257 60.94 -10.59 56.32
C MET A 257 61.55 -9.21 56.65
N SER A 258 60.70 -8.20 56.86
CA SER A 258 61.13 -6.81 57.11
C SER A 258 60.61 -6.20 58.41
N ALA A 259 59.66 -6.85 59.08
CA ALA A 259 59.05 -6.41 60.33
C ALA A 259 58.99 -7.57 61.34
N THR A 260 58.47 -7.34 62.55
CA THR A 260 58.28 -8.42 63.56
C THR A 260 57.32 -9.50 63.08
N SER A 261 56.36 -9.13 62.23
CA SER A 261 55.44 -10.08 61.60
C SER A 261 55.03 -9.56 60.25
N GLY A 262 54.72 -10.46 59.33
CA GLY A 262 54.17 -10.07 58.06
C GLY A 262 53.74 -11.26 57.22
N SER A 263 53.34 -10.93 56.01
CA SER A 263 52.90 -11.88 55.01
C SER A 263 53.45 -11.47 53.65
N ALA A 264 53.74 -12.43 52.79
CA ALA A 264 54.17 -12.20 51.41
C ALA A 264 53.52 -13.19 50.44
N ARG A 265 53.51 -12.79 49.17
CA ARG A 265 53.13 -13.61 48.01
C ARG A 265 54.33 -13.74 47.07
N GLY A 266 54.27 -14.66 46.12
CA GLY A 266 55.33 -14.86 45.14
C GLY A 266 56.53 -15.64 45.65
N ILE A 267 56.37 -16.39 46.75
CA ILE A 267 57.32 -17.42 47.16
C ILE A 267 56.90 -18.72 46.50
N PHE A 268 57.82 -19.41 45.83
CA PHE A 268 57.52 -20.64 45.10
C PHE A 268 58.20 -21.84 45.75
N ILE A 269 57.41 -22.86 46.08
CA ILE A 269 57.90 -24.16 46.56
C ILE A 269 57.42 -25.22 45.56
N ASP A 270 58.35 -26.00 45.02
CA ASP A 270 58.09 -27.02 43.98
C ASP A 270 57.33 -26.50 42.74
N GLY A 271 57.48 -25.21 42.42
CA GLY A 271 56.83 -24.56 41.28
C GLY A 271 55.41 -24.05 41.57
N GLU A 272 54.87 -24.28 42.77
CA GLU A 272 53.60 -23.72 43.22
C GLU A 272 53.82 -22.44 44.05
N GLU A 273 53.00 -21.41 43.78
CA GLU A 273 53.02 -20.17 44.55
C GLU A 273 52.40 -20.43 45.93
N GLN A 274 53.13 -20.03 46.97
CA GLN A 274 52.75 -20.21 48.36
C GLN A 274 52.36 -18.87 48.99
N LEU A 275 51.35 -18.90 49.85
CA LEU A 275 51.09 -17.84 50.81
C LEU A 275 52.11 -17.98 51.93
N PHE A 276 52.94 -16.97 52.15
CA PHE A 276 53.96 -16.99 53.21
C PHE A 276 53.57 -16.03 54.33
N VAL A 277 53.61 -16.51 55.57
CA VAL A 277 53.35 -15.72 56.78
C VAL A 277 54.43 -16.00 57.82
N TYR A 278 54.83 -14.98 58.57
CA TYR A 278 55.89 -15.11 59.57
C TYR A 278 55.68 -14.24 60.80
N HIS A 279 56.26 -14.67 61.92
CA HIS A 279 56.36 -13.92 63.16
C HIS A 279 57.73 -14.20 63.82
N SER A 280 58.54 -13.16 63.99
CA SER A 280 59.79 -13.22 64.75
C SER A 280 59.49 -13.29 66.25
N LEU A 281 60.26 -14.08 66.99
CA LEU A 281 60.07 -14.36 68.42
C LEU A 281 61.16 -13.67 69.26
N PRO A 282 60.97 -12.43 69.75
CA PRO A 282 62.02 -11.61 70.37
C PRO A 282 62.71 -12.21 71.60
N ALA A 283 62.07 -13.16 72.29
CA ALA A 283 62.68 -13.91 73.40
C ALA A 283 63.91 -14.69 72.92
N SER A 284 63.95 -15.02 71.63
CA SER A 284 64.98 -15.78 70.90
C SER A 284 65.39 -15.06 69.61
N ASP A 285 66.30 -15.64 68.84
CA ASP A 285 66.60 -15.18 67.46
C ASP A 285 65.83 -16.02 66.42
N TRP A 286 64.70 -16.61 66.82
CA TRP A 286 63.92 -17.53 65.99
C TRP A 286 62.73 -16.85 65.33
N THR A 287 62.27 -17.43 64.23
CA THR A 287 61.08 -16.97 63.50
C THR A 287 60.15 -18.14 63.24
N LEU A 288 58.88 -17.99 63.65
CA LEU A 288 57.80 -18.87 63.25
C LEU A 288 57.38 -18.53 61.81
N ILE A 289 57.39 -19.54 60.95
CA ILE A 289 57.01 -19.45 59.54
C ILE A 289 55.82 -20.37 59.31
N GLY A 290 54.84 -19.87 58.56
CA GLY A 290 53.79 -20.68 57.96
C GLY A 290 53.78 -20.48 56.44
N TYR A 291 53.59 -21.55 55.68
CA TYR A 291 53.24 -21.43 54.26
C TYR A 291 52.09 -22.35 53.86
N GLU A 292 51.28 -21.90 52.91
CA GLU A 292 50.10 -22.61 52.41
C GLU A 292 49.97 -22.47 50.88
N PRO A 293 49.66 -23.54 50.11
CA PRO A 293 49.54 -23.46 48.67
C PRO A 293 48.38 -22.55 48.21
N LEU A 294 48.64 -21.61 47.29
CA LEU A 294 47.56 -20.75 46.74
C LEU A 294 46.51 -21.55 45.95
N THR A 295 46.88 -22.73 45.46
CA THR A 295 46.02 -23.66 44.72
C THR A 295 44.88 -24.18 45.59
N ASP A 296 45.17 -24.56 46.83
CA ASP A 296 44.17 -25.05 47.78
C ASP A 296 43.24 -23.92 48.25
N ILE A 297 43.80 -22.74 48.54
CA ILE A 297 43.04 -21.53 48.91
C ILE A 297 42.07 -21.10 47.80
N THR A 298 42.47 -21.22 46.54
CA THR A 298 41.66 -20.74 45.40
C THR A 298 40.72 -21.79 44.82
N LYS A 299 40.78 -23.04 45.30
CA LYS A 299 39.92 -24.14 44.87
C LYS A 299 38.43 -23.85 45.13
N GLU A 300 38.11 -23.28 46.29
CA GLU A 300 36.74 -22.84 46.64
C GLU A 300 36.25 -21.68 45.74
N ALA A 301 37.14 -20.78 45.33
CA ALA A 301 36.81 -19.69 44.40
C ALA A 301 36.44 -20.21 42.99
N GLY A 302 36.83 -21.44 42.64
CA GLY A 302 36.45 -22.10 41.39
C GLY A 302 34.95 -22.38 41.26
N GLU A 303 34.24 -22.58 42.37
CA GLU A 303 32.79 -22.84 42.39
C GLU A 303 31.97 -21.62 41.90
N ILE A 304 32.56 -20.42 41.98
CA ILE A 304 31.97 -19.17 41.49
C ILE A 304 31.80 -19.20 39.97
N TRP A 305 32.63 -19.96 39.24
CA TRP A 305 32.50 -20.09 37.79
C TRP A 305 31.23 -20.85 37.39
N LEU A 306 30.85 -21.90 38.12
CA LEU A 306 29.60 -22.62 37.86
C LEU A 306 28.39 -21.72 38.10
N PHE A 307 28.42 -20.92 39.18
CA PHE A 307 27.40 -19.91 39.44
C PHE A 307 27.33 -18.85 38.33
N THR A 308 28.49 -18.39 37.84
CA THR A 308 28.57 -17.45 36.71
C THR A 308 28.01 -18.06 35.43
N ALA A 309 28.34 -19.32 35.12
CA ALA A 309 27.81 -20.03 33.96
C ALA A 309 26.29 -20.24 34.07
N ALA A 310 25.79 -20.57 35.26
CA ALA A 310 24.36 -20.68 35.54
C ALA A 310 23.63 -19.33 35.36
N MET A 311 24.23 -18.22 35.83
CA MET A 311 23.70 -16.87 35.60
C MET A 311 23.66 -16.49 34.12
N VAL A 312 24.69 -16.83 33.34
CA VAL A 312 24.69 -16.62 31.88
C VAL A 312 23.59 -17.45 31.21
N ALA A 313 23.46 -18.72 31.56
CA ALA A 313 22.41 -19.59 31.02
C ALA A 313 21.00 -19.09 31.37
N PHE A 314 20.79 -18.68 32.63
CA PHE A 314 19.54 -18.08 33.08
C PHE A 314 19.24 -16.77 32.33
N SER A 315 20.23 -15.90 32.16
CA SER A 315 20.06 -14.66 31.39
C SER A 315 19.72 -14.93 29.93
N LEU A 316 20.34 -15.92 29.29
CA LEU A 316 20.02 -16.29 27.91
C LEU A 316 18.60 -16.84 27.79
N LEU A 317 18.17 -17.69 28.73
CA LEU A 317 16.80 -18.20 28.80
C LEU A 317 15.78 -17.09 29.02
N LEU A 318 16.03 -16.22 30.00
CA LEU A 318 15.15 -15.10 30.33
C LEU A 318 15.03 -14.13 29.15
N THR A 319 16.15 -13.77 28.53
CA THR A 319 16.12 -12.89 27.36
C THR A 319 15.43 -13.56 26.18
N GLY A 320 15.69 -14.84 25.92
CA GLY A 320 14.97 -15.61 24.89
C GLY A 320 13.45 -15.61 25.11
N LEU A 321 13.00 -15.86 26.34
CA LEU A 321 11.59 -15.85 26.73
C LEU A 321 10.96 -14.45 26.56
N LEU A 322 11.61 -13.41 27.07
CA LEU A 322 11.18 -12.01 26.89
C LEU A 322 11.12 -11.62 25.41
N GLY A 323 12.07 -12.11 24.61
CA GLY A 323 12.08 -11.94 23.16
C GLY A 323 10.88 -12.54 22.48
N ILE A 324 10.56 -13.79 22.81
CA ILE A 324 9.37 -14.48 22.30
C ILE A 324 8.12 -13.71 22.70
N LEU A 325 8.03 -13.25 23.95
CA LEU A 325 6.94 -12.41 24.45
C LEU A 325 6.80 -11.10 23.67
N VAL A 326 7.90 -10.36 23.45
CA VAL A 326 7.90 -9.10 22.70
C VAL A 326 7.51 -9.31 21.23
N ILE A 327 8.04 -10.36 20.59
CA ILE A 327 7.69 -10.71 19.21
C ILE A 327 6.20 -11.08 19.11
N ARG A 328 5.67 -11.85 20.07
CA ARG A 328 4.25 -12.23 20.08
C ARG A 328 3.31 -11.08 20.42
N ARG A 329 3.65 -10.27 21.42
CA ARG A 329 2.79 -9.19 21.94
C ARG A 329 2.83 -7.94 21.09
N PHE A 330 3.98 -7.58 20.52
CA PHE A 330 4.15 -6.35 19.74
C PHE A 330 4.49 -6.62 18.28
N GLY A 331 5.43 -7.55 18.01
CA GLY A 331 5.96 -7.78 16.67
C GLY A 331 4.93 -8.33 15.66
N ALA A 332 4.20 -9.38 16.04
CA ALA A 332 3.20 -10.00 15.18
C ALA A 332 2.01 -9.07 14.88
N PRO A 333 1.40 -8.37 15.87
CA PRO A 333 0.36 -7.38 15.60
C PRO A 333 0.81 -6.23 14.70
N LEU A 334 1.99 -5.63 14.96
CA LEU A 334 2.53 -4.55 14.11
C LEU A 334 2.82 -5.02 12.68
N HIS A 335 3.30 -6.26 12.51
CA HIS A 335 3.53 -6.82 11.18
C HIS A 335 2.21 -7.03 10.42
N LYS A 336 1.17 -7.54 11.09
CA LYS A 336 -0.19 -7.64 10.51
C LYS A 336 -0.70 -6.25 10.09
N LEU A 337 -0.61 -5.26 10.97
CA LEU A 337 -1.02 -3.87 10.68
C LEU A 337 -0.28 -3.29 9.48
N SER A 338 1.04 -3.43 9.43
CA SER A 338 1.85 -2.97 8.31
C SER A 338 1.47 -3.67 7.00
N LYS A 339 1.15 -4.97 7.04
CA LYS A 339 0.67 -5.72 5.88
C LYS A 339 -0.66 -5.16 5.37
N VAL A 340 -1.62 -4.93 6.27
CA VAL A 340 -2.91 -4.33 5.93
C VAL A 340 -2.69 -2.94 5.34
N MET A 341 -1.91 -2.06 5.97
CA MET A 341 -1.59 -0.73 5.43
C MET A 341 -1.00 -0.78 4.02
N ASN A 342 -0.09 -1.72 3.74
CA ASN A 342 0.50 -1.88 2.41
C ASN A 342 -0.54 -2.35 1.37
N GLN A 343 -1.46 -3.22 1.76
CA GLN A 343 -2.57 -3.68 0.92
C GLN A 343 -3.58 -2.55 0.65
N SER A 344 -3.91 -1.75 1.67
CA SER A 344 -4.72 -0.54 1.54
C SER A 344 -4.08 0.46 0.59
N ARG A 345 -2.75 0.65 0.66
CA ARG A 345 -2.00 1.51 -0.26
C ARG A 345 -2.07 1.04 -1.71
N SER A 346 -2.17 -0.27 -1.95
CA SER A 346 -2.37 -0.82 -3.29
C SER A 346 -3.81 -0.75 -3.80
N GLY A 347 -4.73 -0.12 -3.05
CA GLY A 347 -6.13 0.09 -3.43
C GLY A 347 -7.11 -0.95 -2.88
N ASP A 348 -6.63 -1.99 -2.19
CA ASP A 348 -7.51 -2.96 -1.54
C ASP A 348 -7.88 -2.47 -0.13
N LEU A 349 -8.93 -1.66 -0.08
CA LEU A 349 -9.51 -1.15 1.16
C LEU A 349 -10.50 -2.12 1.79
N SER A 350 -10.67 -3.35 1.30
CA SER A 350 -11.60 -4.33 1.90
C SER A 350 -10.97 -5.09 3.07
N VAL A 351 -9.63 -5.20 3.06
CA VAL A 351 -8.88 -5.86 4.12
C VAL A 351 -8.97 -5.04 5.41
N ARG A 352 -9.21 -5.71 6.52
CA ARG A 352 -9.23 -5.10 7.85
C ARG A 352 -8.09 -5.64 8.70
N ALA A 353 -7.54 -4.77 9.54
CA ALA A 353 -6.66 -5.20 10.60
C ALA A 353 -7.50 -5.96 11.63
N ASP A 354 -7.15 -7.21 11.87
CA ASP A 354 -7.70 -8.03 12.95
C ASP A 354 -7.17 -7.49 14.29
N VAL A 355 -8.01 -6.73 14.98
CA VAL A 355 -7.69 -6.06 16.23
C VAL A 355 -8.29 -6.83 17.39
N THR A 356 -7.44 -7.53 18.13
CA THR A 356 -7.82 -8.24 19.37
C THR A 356 -7.17 -7.65 20.62
N SER A 357 -6.22 -6.73 20.44
CA SER A 357 -5.53 -6.07 21.54
C SER A 357 -6.30 -4.86 22.04
N ASP A 358 -6.28 -4.62 23.34
CA ASP A 358 -6.95 -3.48 23.99
C ASP A 358 -5.98 -2.36 24.40
N ASP A 359 -4.78 -2.37 23.84
CA ASP A 359 -3.74 -1.37 24.01
C ASP A 359 -3.69 -0.37 22.84
N GLU A 360 -2.64 0.47 22.82
CA GLU A 360 -2.41 1.48 21.79
C GLU A 360 -2.27 0.86 20.38
N ILE A 361 -1.74 -0.36 20.28
CA ILE A 361 -1.67 -1.07 18.99
C ILE A 361 -3.07 -1.42 18.50
N GLY A 362 -3.95 -1.82 19.41
CA GLY A 362 -5.36 -2.03 19.11
C GLY A 362 -6.06 -0.75 18.68
N GLU A 363 -5.81 0.36 19.37
CA GLU A 363 -6.34 1.68 19.01
C GLU A 363 -5.91 2.13 17.61
N VAL A 364 -4.63 1.95 17.25
CA VAL A 364 -4.13 2.23 15.90
C VAL A 364 -4.83 1.36 14.86
N GLY A 365 -5.05 0.08 15.14
CA GLY A 365 -5.77 -0.80 14.21
C GLY A 365 -7.24 -0.43 14.05
N ARG A 366 -7.93 -0.04 15.13
CA ARG A 366 -9.31 0.47 15.06
C ARG A 366 -9.39 1.77 14.28
N SER A 367 -8.45 2.68 14.50
CA SER A 367 -8.36 3.96 13.78
C SER A 367 -8.06 3.77 12.30
N LEU A 368 -7.17 2.82 11.95
CA LEU A 368 -6.90 2.43 10.57
C LEU A 368 -8.14 1.86 9.89
N ASN A 369 -8.86 0.95 10.56
CA ASN A 369 -10.10 0.39 10.04
C ASN A 369 -11.15 1.48 9.81
N LYS A 370 -11.32 2.41 10.77
CA LYS A 370 -12.23 3.56 10.64
C LYS A 370 -11.85 4.47 9.46
N MET A 371 -10.56 4.79 9.30
CA MET A 371 -10.09 5.57 8.15
C MET A 371 -10.38 4.87 6.83
N MET A 372 -10.20 3.55 6.74
CA MET A 372 -10.54 2.79 5.53
C MET A 372 -12.05 2.78 5.26
N ASP A 373 -12.89 2.69 6.30
CA ASP A 373 -14.35 2.82 6.17
C ASP A 373 -14.72 4.21 5.65
N ASP A 374 -14.11 5.28 6.20
CA ASP A 374 -14.33 6.66 5.77
C ASP A 374 -13.87 6.87 4.31
N ILE A 375 -12.70 6.33 3.92
CA ILE A 375 -12.21 6.40 2.54
C ILE A 375 -13.13 5.61 1.61
N GLN A 376 -13.59 4.41 1.98
CA GLN A 376 -14.53 3.64 1.17
C GLN A 376 -15.88 4.36 1.02
N ALA A 377 -16.38 4.99 2.08
CA ALA A 377 -17.59 5.79 2.04
C ALA A 377 -17.43 7.00 1.09
N LEU A 378 -16.31 7.72 1.20
CA LEU A 378 -15.97 8.85 0.31
C LEU A 378 -15.77 8.39 -1.15
N MET A 379 -15.12 7.26 -1.39
CA MET A 379 -14.96 6.70 -2.73
C MET A 379 -16.31 6.32 -3.32
N LYS A 380 -17.19 5.68 -2.54
CA LYS A 380 -18.54 5.31 -2.98
C LYS A 380 -19.41 6.53 -3.27
N GLU A 381 -19.31 7.57 -2.44
CA GLU A 381 -19.99 8.85 -2.65
C GLU A 381 -19.45 9.56 -3.89
N SER A 382 -18.14 9.56 -4.11
CA SER A 382 -17.48 10.09 -5.31
C SER A 382 -17.86 9.31 -6.56
N GLU A 383 -17.87 7.98 -6.53
CA GLU A 383 -18.30 7.13 -7.64
C GLU A 383 -19.76 7.40 -8.00
N GLN A 384 -20.64 7.53 -7.00
CA GLN A 384 -22.04 7.90 -7.21
C GLN A 384 -22.18 9.30 -7.78
N ALA A 385 -21.41 10.28 -7.29
CA ALA A 385 -21.44 11.66 -7.79
C ALA A 385 -20.92 11.76 -9.24
N VAL A 386 -19.85 11.03 -9.58
CA VAL A 386 -19.31 10.96 -10.95
C VAL A 386 -20.30 10.25 -11.86
N ALA A 387 -20.86 9.10 -11.45
CA ALA A 387 -21.87 8.38 -12.24
C ALA A 387 -23.13 9.23 -12.46
N LEU A 388 -23.61 9.94 -11.44
CA LEU A 388 -24.74 10.86 -11.55
C LEU A 388 -24.43 12.03 -12.48
N ARG A 389 -23.23 12.62 -12.40
CA ARG A 389 -22.83 13.73 -13.28
C ARG A 389 -22.70 13.30 -14.74
N ILE A 390 -22.17 12.10 -15.01
CA ILE A 390 -22.13 11.52 -16.35
C ILE A 390 -23.56 11.25 -16.85
N ALA A 391 -24.41 10.61 -16.03
CA ALA A 391 -25.80 10.31 -16.39
C ALA A 391 -26.63 11.57 -16.66
N LEU A 392 -26.46 12.62 -15.85
CA LEU A 392 -27.11 13.92 -16.06
C LEU A 392 -26.65 14.57 -17.36
N LYS A 393 -25.34 14.58 -17.64
CA LYS A 393 -24.80 15.16 -18.87
C LYS A 393 -25.31 14.45 -20.13
N VAL A 394 -25.32 13.11 -20.12
CA VAL A 394 -25.88 12.30 -21.22
C VAL A 394 -27.39 12.56 -21.37
N LYS A 395 -28.13 12.63 -20.26
CA LYS A 395 -29.57 12.91 -20.29
C LYS A 395 -29.89 14.30 -20.83
N GLU A 396 -29.05 15.29 -20.54
CA GLU A 396 -29.22 16.67 -20.99
C GLU A 396 -28.92 16.81 -22.49
N GLU A 397 -27.86 16.17 -22.98
CA GLU A 397 -27.58 16.07 -24.42
C GLU A 397 -28.72 15.34 -25.18
N GLN A 398 -29.22 14.22 -24.65
CA GLN A 398 -30.37 13.52 -25.23
C GLN A 398 -31.65 14.37 -25.24
N ARG A 399 -31.90 15.16 -24.17
CA ARG A 399 -33.06 16.04 -24.10
C ARG A 399 -32.98 17.13 -25.17
N MET A 400 -31.82 17.76 -25.32
CA MET A 400 -31.56 18.78 -26.35
C MET A 400 -31.81 18.22 -27.75
N ILE A 401 -31.22 17.06 -28.09
CA ILE A 401 -31.44 16.40 -29.39
C ILE A 401 -32.94 16.12 -29.61
N GLY A 402 -33.65 15.63 -28.60
CA GLY A 402 -35.08 15.34 -28.70
C GLY A 402 -35.97 16.60 -28.83
N GLU A 403 -35.57 17.73 -28.23
CA GLU A 403 -36.24 19.03 -28.40
C GLU A 403 -36.05 19.57 -29.81
N THR A 404 -34.80 19.57 -30.32
CA THR A 404 -34.50 19.94 -31.70
C THR A 404 -35.26 19.04 -32.68
N LEU A 405 -35.26 17.72 -32.47
CA LEU A 405 -36.02 16.77 -33.29
C LEU A 405 -37.49 17.15 -33.38
N ARG A 406 -38.15 17.38 -32.23
CA ARG A 406 -39.57 17.74 -32.18
C ARG A 406 -39.89 19.07 -32.87
N GLN A 407 -39.06 20.09 -32.67
CA GLN A 407 -39.28 21.40 -33.28
C GLN A 407 -39.26 21.29 -34.81
N PHE A 408 -38.26 20.63 -35.37
CA PHE A 408 -38.12 20.40 -36.80
C PHE A 408 -39.23 19.49 -37.36
N THR A 409 -39.65 18.45 -36.63
CA THR A 409 -40.81 17.62 -37.05
C THR A 409 -42.07 18.47 -37.18
N ALA A 410 -42.33 19.34 -36.20
CA ALA A 410 -43.52 20.18 -36.17
C ALA A 410 -43.52 21.17 -37.34
N GLU A 411 -42.36 21.74 -37.65
CA GLU A 411 -42.20 22.68 -38.76
C GLU A 411 -42.40 22.02 -40.13
N LEU A 412 -41.77 20.85 -40.37
CA LEU A 412 -41.96 20.07 -41.61
C LEU A 412 -43.40 19.56 -41.78
N SER A 413 -44.07 19.21 -40.68
CA SER A 413 -45.44 18.66 -40.72
C SER A 413 -46.53 19.73 -40.79
N SER A 414 -46.17 21.01 -40.69
CA SER A 414 -47.12 22.13 -40.66
C SER A 414 -47.78 22.44 -42.01
N THR A 415 -47.19 21.98 -43.11
CA THR A 415 -47.71 22.14 -44.46
C THR A 415 -47.78 20.81 -45.19
N LEU A 416 -48.85 20.62 -45.96
CA LEU A 416 -49.07 19.42 -46.80
C LEU A 416 -48.92 19.72 -48.29
N GLU A 417 -48.68 20.98 -48.64
CA GLU A 417 -48.44 21.38 -50.03
C GLU A 417 -46.99 21.05 -50.41
N LEU A 418 -46.83 20.20 -51.42
CA LEU A 418 -45.53 19.62 -51.79
C LEU A 418 -44.48 20.70 -52.07
N ASP A 419 -44.84 21.75 -52.80
CA ASP A 419 -43.89 22.80 -53.19
C ASP A 419 -43.40 23.61 -51.98
N GLU A 420 -44.24 23.77 -50.96
CA GLU A 420 -43.87 24.44 -49.72
C GLU A 420 -42.97 23.55 -48.85
N VAL A 421 -43.24 22.24 -48.79
CA VAL A 421 -42.36 21.28 -48.10
C VAL A 421 -40.98 21.25 -48.76
N LEU A 422 -40.92 21.12 -50.09
CA LEU A 422 -39.66 21.02 -50.83
C LEU A 422 -38.83 22.30 -50.73
N SER A 423 -39.46 23.47 -50.70
CA SER A 423 -38.75 24.76 -50.58
C SER A 423 -38.17 25.04 -49.18
N ARG A 424 -38.74 24.47 -48.13
CA ARG A 424 -38.25 24.62 -46.73
C ARG A 424 -37.12 23.67 -46.35
N ILE A 425 -37.07 22.48 -46.95
CA ILE A 425 -36.07 21.46 -46.62
C ILE A 425 -34.62 21.98 -46.70
N PRO A 426 -34.21 22.73 -47.75
CA PRO A 426 -32.85 23.25 -47.85
C PRO A 426 -32.43 24.15 -46.68
N SER A 427 -33.31 25.06 -46.23
CA SER A 427 -33.00 25.97 -45.12
C SER A 427 -32.85 25.25 -43.79
N MET A 428 -33.77 24.32 -43.52
CA MET A 428 -33.74 23.51 -42.30
C MET A 428 -32.48 22.64 -42.23
N VAL A 429 -32.17 21.95 -43.33
CA VAL A 429 -30.99 21.08 -43.42
C VAL A 429 -29.70 21.89 -43.33
N SER A 430 -29.66 23.09 -43.91
CA SER A 430 -28.50 23.97 -43.80
C SER A 430 -28.26 24.46 -42.38
N GLU A 431 -29.30 24.91 -41.67
CA GLU A 431 -29.19 25.33 -40.27
C GLU A 431 -28.68 24.21 -39.38
N LEU A 432 -29.17 22.99 -39.62
CA LEU A 432 -28.83 21.82 -38.83
C LEU A 432 -27.42 21.27 -39.14
N ALA A 433 -27.06 21.24 -40.41
CA ALA A 433 -25.79 20.70 -40.88
C ALA A 433 -24.65 21.73 -40.84
N GLY A 434 -24.97 23.03 -40.76
CA GLY A 434 -24.00 24.13 -40.90
C GLY A 434 -23.39 24.22 -42.30
N VAL A 435 -24.02 23.64 -43.32
CA VAL A 435 -23.54 23.66 -44.72
C VAL A 435 -24.45 24.51 -45.58
N GLN A 436 -23.88 25.34 -46.45
CA GLN A 436 -24.69 26.23 -47.29
C GLN A 436 -25.24 25.50 -48.51
N ASN A 437 -24.53 24.49 -49.01
CA ASN A 437 -24.84 23.88 -50.29
C ASN A 437 -25.83 22.73 -50.13
N VAL A 438 -27.12 23.05 -50.08
CA VAL A 438 -28.21 22.07 -49.98
C VAL A 438 -29.16 22.22 -51.17
N CYS A 439 -29.47 21.10 -51.84
CA CYS A 439 -30.33 21.06 -53.02
C CYS A 439 -31.30 19.87 -52.95
N VAL A 440 -32.56 20.12 -53.30
CA VAL A 440 -33.62 19.13 -53.45
C VAL A 440 -33.89 18.90 -54.92
N TRP A 441 -33.89 17.64 -55.32
CA TRP A 441 -34.12 17.17 -56.68
C TRP A 441 -35.41 16.36 -56.74
N GLY A 442 -36.26 16.67 -57.72
CA GLY A 442 -37.57 16.03 -57.91
C GLY A 442 -37.90 15.81 -59.38
N TYR A 443 -39.01 15.10 -59.65
CA TYR A 443 -39.44 14.80 -61.02
C TYR A 443 -40.21 15.94 -61.66
N ALA A 444 -39.95 16.19 -62.94
CA ALA A 444 -40.77 17.06 -63.77
C ALA A 444 -42.05 16.34 -64.23
N GLU A 445 -43.19 17.02 -64.20
CA GLU A 445 -44.44 16.47 -64.74
C GLU A 445 -44.30 16.22 -66.26
N GLY A 446 -44.52 14.98 -66.69
CA GLY A 446 -44.46 14.57 -68.10
C GLY A 446 -43.10 14.11 -68.63
N ALA A 447 -42.04 14.10 -67.81
CA ALA A 447 -40.73 13.57 -68.18
C ALA A 447 -40.41 12.26 -67.43
N ASP A 448 -40.55 11.12 -68.11
CA ASP A 448 -40.22 9.82 -67.52
C ASP A 448 -38.72 9.71 -67.22
N GLY A 449 -38.37 9.61 -65.93
CA GLY A 449 -37.04 9.20 -65.48
C GLY A 449 -35.96 10.29 -65.42
N ILE A 450 -36.32 11.58 -65.42
CA ILE A 450 -35.38 12.69 -65.28
C ILE A 450 -35.65 13.46 -63.98
N LEU A 451 -34.60 13.67 -63.17
CA LEU A 451 -34.63 14.53 -61.99
C LEU A 451 -34.17 15.94 -62.36
N LEU A 452 -34.89 16.94 -61.86
CA LEU A 452 -34.60 18.37 -61.96
C LEU A 452 -34.39 18.96 -60.56
N PRO A 453 -33.59 20.03 -60.42
CA PRO A 453 -33.52 20.78 -59.17
C PRO A 453 -34.85 21.51 -58.91
N VAL A 454 -35.45 21.29 -57.74
CA VAL A 454 -36.78 21.84 -57.36
C VAL A 454 -36.68 22.88 -56.25
N ALA A 455 -35.69 22.78 -55.37
CA ALA A 455 -35.41 23.80 -54.34
C ALA A 455 -33.95 23.76 -53.89
N ARG A 456 -33.41 24.90 -53.42
CA ARG A 456 -32.01 24.99 -52.96
C ARG A 456 -31.78 26.15 -51.99
N MET A 457 -30.68 26.08 -51.25
CA MET A 457 -30.18 27.18 -50.43
C MET A 457 -28.86 27.72 -51.02
N MET A 458 -28.94 28.77 -51.85
CA MET A 458 -27.83 29.65 -52.28
C MET A 458 -28.42 30.85 -53.04
N GLU A 459 -27.95 32.08 -52.76
CA GLU A 459 -28.19 33.25 -53.63
C GLU A 459 -27.49 33.02 -54.97
N TRP A 460 -28.23 33.15 -56.08
CA TRP A 460 -27.68 33.04 -57.41
C TRP A 460 -26.68 34.17 -57.69
N ARG A 461 -25.47 33.86 -58.14
CA ARG A 461 -24.66 34.84 -58.88
C ARG A 461 -25.31 35.03 -60.25
N GLU A 462 -25.70 36.27 -60.54
CA GLU A 462 -26.53 36.70 -61.66
C GLU A 462 -25.93 36.56 -63.07
N GLU A 463 -24.79 35.89 -63.25
CA GLU A 463 -24.13 35.82 -64.57
C GLU A 463 -23.67 34.39 -64.90
N SER A 464 -24.31 33.83 -65.93
CA SER A 464 -24.03 32.57 -66.64
C SER A 464 -24.65 31.30 -66.05
N ASP A 465 -25.44 30.64 -66.91
CA ASP A 465 -26.02 29.30 -66.83
C ASP A 465 -27.36 29.16 -66.09
N SER A 466 -28.45 29.27 -66.86
CA SER A 466 -29.80 28.87 -66.45
C SER A 466 -29.86 27.37 -66.15
N LEU A 467 -30.27 27.00 -64.92
CA LEU A 467 -30.47 25.61 -64.49
C LEU A 467 -31.65 24.90 -65.19
N GLU A 468 -32.44 25.57 -66.03
CA GLU A 468 -33.53 24.96 -66.82
C GLU A 468 -33.08 23.79 -67.71
N GLY A 469 -31.76 23.58 -67.86
CA GLY A 469 -31.17 22.48 -68.63
C GLY A 469 -30.57 21.31 -67.84
N ILE A 470 -30.36 21.39 -66.51
CA ILE A 470 -29.64 20.31 -65.80
C ILE A 470 -30.60 19.16 -65.48
N ARG A 471 -30.31 18.01 -66.10
CA ARG A 471 -31.16 16.83 -66.11
C ARG A 471 -30.33 15.64 -65.64
N LEU A 472 -30.75 15.01 -64.55
CA LEU A 472 -30.11 13.80 -64.05
C LEU A 472 -30.96 12.58 -64.41
N PRO A 473 -30.43 11.61 -65.18
CA PRO A 473 -31.11 10.36 -65.44
C PRO A 473 -31.29 9.58 -64.13
N LYS A 474 -32.53 9.17 -63.84
CA LYS A 474 -32.90 8.39 -62.65
C LYS A 474 -32.00 7.17 -62.46
N GLN A 475 -31.65 6.50 -63.56
CA GLN A 475 -30.86 5.27 -63.53
C GLN A 475 -29.46 5.50 -62.96
N HIS A 476 -28.76 6.56 -63.38
CA HIS A 476 -27.42 6.87 -62.87
C HIS A 476 -27.45 7.27 -61.40
N VAL A 477 -28.49 7.98 -60.96
CA VAL A 477 -28.66 8.31 -59.55
C VAL A 477 -28.90 7.04 -58.71
N ILE A 478 -29.69 6.08 -59.20
CA ILE A 478 -29.92 4.81 -58.51
C ILE A 478 -28.63 3.98 -58.39
N GLU A 479 -27.73 4.05 -59.37
CA GLU A 479 -26.45 3.34 -59.36
C GLU A 479 -25.48 3.89 -58.30
N LEU A 480 -25.64 5.17 -57.90
CA LEU A 480 -24.87 5.79 -56.81
C LEU A 480 -25.38 5.41 -55.42
N LEU A 481 -26.60 4.89 -55.29
CA LEU A 481 -27.24 4.59 -54.01
C LEU A 481 -26.98 3.13 -53.59
N PRO A 482 -26.85 2.84 -52.27
CA PRO A 482 -26.62 1.50 -51.77
C PRO A 482 -27.81 0.57 -52.05
N THR A 483 -27.53 -0.73 -52.05
CA THR A 483 -28.54 -1.76 -52.36
C THR A 483 -28.77 -2.67 -51.15
N PRO A 484 -29.95 -2.67 -50.52
CA PRO A 484 -31.18 -1.92 -50.86
C PRO A 484 -31.10 -0.42 -50.50
N ILE A 485 -31.94 0.40 -51.15
CA ILE A 485 -32.11 1.81 -50.80
C ILE A 485 -33.08 1.88 -49.61
N THR A 486 -32.59 2.32 -48.45
CA THR A 486 -33.44 2.64 -47.31
C THR A 486 -33.96 4.07 -47.46
N PRO A 487 -35.28 4.29 -47.53
CA PRO A 487 -35.84 5.63 -47.65
C PRO A 487 -35.44 6.50 -46.45
N GLY A 488 -34.97 7.73 -46.72
CA GLY A 488 -34.55 8.64 -45.65
C GLY A 488 -33.28 8.23 -44.90
N GLU A 489 -32.42 7.40 -45.49
CA GLU A 489 -31.08 7.14 -44.97
C GLU A 489 -30.09 8.20 -45.47
N LEU A 490 -29.21 8.66 -44.58
CA LEU A 490 -28.11 9.56 -44.94
C LEU A 490 -26.99 8.75 -45.58
N ILE A 491 -26.78 8.93 -46.87
CA ILE A 491 -25.79 8.21 -47.66
C ILE A 491 -24.61 9.14 -47.92
N ARG A 492 -23.41 8.68 -47.57
CA ARG A 492 -22.16 9.38 -47.83
C ARG A 492 -21.55 8.89 -49.13
N ILE A 493 -21.21 9.81 -50.02
CA ILE A 493 -20.49 9.53 -51.26
C ILE A 493 -19.17 10.28 -51.22
N GLU A 494 -18.08 9.53 -51.34
CA GLU A 494 -16.76 10.12 -51.51
C GLU A 494 -16.60 10.59 -52.97
N PRO A 495 -16.12 11.83 -53.21
CA PRO A 495 -15.94 12.34 -54.56
C PRO A 495 -15.01 11.42 -55.36
N ASN A 496 -15.50 10.93 -56.50
CA ASN A 496 -14.69 10.22 -57.48
C ASN A 496 -14.66 11.04 -58.76
N GLU A 497 -13.46 11.43 -59.22
CA GLU A 497 -13.26 12.29 -60.39
C GLU A 497 -13.78 11.68 -61.72
N ALA A 498 -14.09 10.38 -61.75
CA ALA A 498 -14.53 9.67 -62.95
C ALA A 498 -16.06 9.60 -63.16
N ASP A 499 -16.90 9.93 -62.17
CA ASP A 499 -18.36 9.80 -62.30
C ASP A 499 -19.03 11.13 -62.70
N SER A 500 -19.53 11.19 -63.93
CA SER A 500 -20.21 12.37 -64.48
C SER A 500 -21.46 12.81 -63.68
N THR A 501 -22.12 11.89 -62.98
CA THR A 501 -23.32 12.17 -62.16
C THR A 501 -22.92 12.87 -60.86
N ILE A 502 -21.88 12.37 -60.19
CA ILE A 502 -21.30 13.01 -59.00
C ILE A 502 -20.76 14.40 -59.37
N ALA A 503 -20.05 14.51 -60.50
CA ALA A 503 -19.53 15.79 -60.99
C ALA A 503 -20.64 16.82 -61.24
N THR A 504 -21.78 16.39 -61.82
CA THR A 504 -22.95 17.26 -62.06
C THR A 504 -23.61 17.71 -60.73
N LEU A 505 -23.75 16.79 -59.77
CA LEU A 505 -24.29 17.08 -58.43
C LEU A 505 -23.37 18.01 -57.62
N LEU A 506 -22.06 17.86 -57.77
CA LEU A 506 -21.06 18.73 -57.16
C LEU A 506 -21.01 20.12 -57.81
N GLN A 507 -21.04 20.20 -59.15
CA GLN A 507 -21.09 21.47 -59.89
C GLN A 507 -22.31 22.31 -59.52
N THR A 508 -23.49 21.68 -59.43
CA THR A 508 -24.72 22.37 -59.00
C THR A 508 -24.69 22.84 -57.56
N SER A 509 -23.81 22.26 -56.75
CA SER A 509 -23.54 22.67 -55.37
C SER A 509 -22.41 23.69 -55.24
N GLY A 510 -21.77 24.11 -56.34
CA GLY A 510 -20.69 25.11 -56.33
C GLY A 510 -19.38 24.65 -55.67
N CYS A 511 -19.23 23.35 -55.37
CA CYS A 511 -18.00 22.79 -54.79
C CYS A 511 -17.55 21.56 -55.58
N SER A 512 -16.29 21.52 -56.03
CA SER A 512 -15.73 20.41 -56.81
C SER A 512 -15.02 19.33 -55.97
N GLU A 513 -14.66 19.62 -54.71
CA GLU A 513 -13.85 18.73 -53.85
C GLU A 513 -14.49 18.43 -52.47
N CYS A 514 -15.78 18.71 -52.30
CA CYS A 514 -16.47 18.51 -51.01
C CYS A 514 -17.05 17.10 -50.87
N GLU A 515 -17.10 16.59 -49.63
CA GLU A 515 -17.90 15.42 -49.29
C GLU A 515 -19.37 15.64 -49.67
N LEU A 516 -19.96 14.66 -50.38
CA LEU A 516 -21.34 14.70 -50.84
C LEU A 516 -22.17 13.74 -50.01
N SER A 517 -23.20 14.25 -49.35
CA SER A 517 -24.20 13.42 -48.68
C SER A 517 -25.55 13.51 -49.38
N MET A 518 -26.25 12.39 -49.44
CA MET A 518 -27.52 12.25 -50.13
C MET A 518 -28.57 11.63 -49.22
N ILE A 519 -29.81 12.09 -49.36
CA ILE A 519 -30.98 11.52 -48.70
C ILE A 519 -32.02 11.21 -49.78
N PRO A 520 -32.29 9.93 -50.10
CA PRO A 520 -33.26 9.56 -51.11
C PRO A 520 -34.68 9.63 -50.53
N PHE A 521 -35.61 10.11 -51.36
CA PHE A 521 -37.03 10.10 -51.08
C PHE A 521 -37.69 8.92 -51.78
N GLY A 522 -38.27 8.00 -51.02
CA GLY A 522 -38.79 6.74 -51.53
C GLY A 522 -37.75 5.62 -51.62
N ASN A 523 -38.12 4.54 -52.32
CA ASN A 523 -37.32 3.31 -52.42
C ASN A 523 -36.69 3.17 -53.82
N ARG A 524 -36.04 2.03 -54.10
CA ARG A 524 -35.33 1.81 -55.38
C ARG A 524 -36.24 1.76 -56.61
N GLU A 525 -37.40 1.12 -56.50
CA GLU A 525 -38.34 1.01 -57.62
C GLU A 525 -39.04 2.37 -57.86
N GLU A 526 -39.33 3.07 -56.77
CA GLU A 526 -40.12 4.28 -56.75
C GLU A 526 -39.37 5.45 -56.09
N LEU A 527 -38.14 5.72 -56.55
CA LEU A 527 -37.42 6.94 -56.18
C LEU A 527 -38.30 8.13 -56.59
N LYS A 528 -38.58 9.03 -55.64
CA LYS A 528 -39.42 10.25 -55.80
C LYS A 528 -38.60 11.54 -55.84
N GLY A 529 -37.35 11.47 -55.39
CA GLY A 529 -36.42 12.58 -55.40
C GLY A 529 -35.19 12.27 -54.56
N ILE A 530 -34.24 13.19 -54.55
CA ILE A 530 -33.08 13.12 -53.66
C ILE A 530 -32.83 14.51 -53.07
N LEU A 531 -32.37 14.56 -51.83
CA LEU A 531 -31.77 15.74 -51.23
C LEU A 531 -30.26 15.54 -51.23
N THR A 532 -29.52 16.52 -51.70
CA THR A 532 -28.05 16.50 -51.71
C THR A 532 -27.52 17.66 -50.89
N LEU A 533 -26.49 17.39 -50.10
CA LEU A 533 -25.74 18.41 -49.39
C LEU A 533 -24.24 18.18 -49.61
N SER A 534 -23.50 19.27 -49.85
CA SER A 534 -22.04 19.20 -50.00
C SER A 534 -21.33 20.02 -48.91
N GLY A 535 -20.35 19.40 -48.25
CA GLY A 535 -19.58 20.03 -47.16
C GLY A 535 -19.06 19.03 -46.13
N SER A 536 -18.21 19.52 -45.23
CA SER A 536 -17.64 18.70 -44.14
C SER A 536 -18.58 18.67 -42.94
N LEU A 537 -19.04 17.49 -42.56
CA LEU A 537 -19.91 17.28 -41.40
C LEU A 537 -19.15 16.68 -40.22
N THR A 538 -19.35 17.26 -39.04
CA THR A 538 -18.94 16.63 -37.77
C THR A 538 -19.74 15.37 -37.48
N GLU A 539 -19.23 14.49 -36.62
CA GLU A 539 -19.94 13.25 -36.23
C GLU A 539 -21.31 13.55 -35.59
N TYR A 540 -21.39 14.60 -34.77
CA TYR A 540 -22.65 15.09 -34.19
C TYR A 540 -23.65 15.52 -35.27
N GLN A 541 -23.22 16.34 -36.24
CA GLN A 541 -24.09 16.79 -37.34
C GLN A 541 -24.55 15.63 -38.22
N ARG A 542 -23.70 14.63 -38.47
CA ARG A 542 -24.07 13.42 -39.21
C ARG A 542 -25.13 12.60 -38.47
N THR A 543 -24.94 12.39 -37.17
CA THR A 543 -25.93 11.66 -36.35
C THR A 543 -27.25 12.41 -36.33
N LEU A 544 -27.21 13.73 -36.16
CA LEU A 544 -28.40 14.56 -36.15
C LEU A 544 -29.11 14.51 -37.52
N LEU A 545 -28.40 14.74 -38.63
CA LEU A 545 -28.95 14.63 -39.99
C LEU A 545 -29.53 13.25 -40.29
N ALA A 546 -28.88 12.17 -39.86
CA ALA A 546 -29.39 10.81 -40.06
C ALA A 546 -30.73 10.59 -39.33
N LEU A 547 -30.90 11.14 -38.13
CA LEU A 547 -32.18 11.11 -37.41
C LEU A 547 -33.26 11.92 -38.15
N PHE A 548 -32.89 13.03 -38.77
CA PHE A 548 -33.81 13.89 -39.53
C PHE A 548 -34.14 13.38 -40.92
N ALA A 549 -33.23 12.67 -41.58
CA ALA A 549 -33.39 12.19 -42.94
C ALA A 549 -34.66 11.34 -43.11
N ALA A 550 -34.98 10.49 -42.13
CA ALA A 550 -36.22 9.72 -42.09
C ALA A 550 -37.48 10.60 -41.98
N GLN A 551 -37.41 11.69 -41.23
CA GLN A 551 -38.52 12.65 -41.10
C GLN A 551 -38.72 13.48 -42.35
N ILE A 552 -37.63 13.94 -42.98
CA ILE A 552 -37.66 14.67 -44.25
C ILE A 552 -38.31 13.78 -45.31
N ASN A 553 -37.85 12.52 -45.44
CA ASN A 553 -38.47 11.55 -46.35
C ASN A 553 -39.97 11.38 -46.03
N SER A 554 -40.34 11.23 -44.76
CA SER A 554 -41.76 11.07 -44.38
C SER A 554 -42.60 12.30 -44.73
N ALA A 555 -42.10 13.52 -44.50
CA ALA A 555 -42.79 14.76 -44.84
C ALA A 555 -42.99 14.89 -46.35
N VAL A 556 -41.96 14.64 -47.15
CA VAL A 556 -42.04 14.66 -48.62
C VAL A 556 -43.00 13.59 -49.13
N MET A 557 -42.92 12.36 -48.62
CA MET A 557 -43.81 11.27 -49.02
C MET A 557 -45.26 11.54 -48.62
N ASN A 558 -45.51 12.13 -47.45
CA ASN A 558 -46.84 12.52 -47.02
C ASN A 558 -47.42 13.63 -47.91
N ALA A 559 -46.62 14.65 -48.26
CA ALA A 559 -47.05 15.71 -49.18
C ALA A 559 -47.33 15.16 -50.59
N LEU A 560 -46.52 14.23 -51.08
CA LEU A 560 -46.77 13.53 -52.35
C LEU A 560 -48.07 12.71 -52.32
N LEU A 561 -48.28 11.93 -51.26
CA LEU A 561 -49.50 11.16 -51.07
C LEU A 561 -50.73 12.07 -50.96
N TYR A 562 -50.62 13.16 -50.21
CA TYR A 562 -51.69 14.15 -50.07
C TYR A 562 -52.04 14.78 -51.43
N ARG A 563 -51.03 15.17 -52.22
CA ARG A 563 -51.22 15.69 -53.58
C ARG A 563 -51.92 14.67 -54.48
N GLN A 564 -51.50 13.40 -54.44
CA GLN A 564 -52.15 12.33 -55.20
C GLN A 564 -53.60 12.10 -54.78
N MET A 565 -53.87 12.03 -53.47
CA MET A 565 -55.22 11.91 -52.93
C MET A 565 -56.11 13.08 -53.36
N ARG A 566 -55.59 14.30 -53.30
CA ARG A 566 -56.29 15.51 -53.74
C ARG A 566 -56.66 15.39 -55.22
N THR A 567 -55.73 15.05 -56.10
CA THR A 567 -56.00 14.89 -57.54
C THR A 567 -57.06 13.81 -57.81
N MET A 568 -56.98 12.65 -57.16
CA MET A 568 -57.98 11.57 -57.30
C MET A 568 -59.36 11.97 -56.76
N ALA A 569 -59.39 12.81 -55.72
CA ALA A 569 -60.63 13.30 -55.14
C ALA A 569 -61.29 14.39 -55.98
N THR A 570 -60.55 15.08 -56.86
CA THR A 570 -61.05 16.26 -57.58
C THR A 570 -61.27 16.09 -59.08
N ILE A 571 -60.58 15.15 -59.74
CA ILE A 571 -60.65 14.95 -61.20
C ILE A 571 -61.47 13.70 -61.56
N ASP A 572 -62.24 13.75 -62.65
CA ASP A 572 -62.91 12.58 -63.25
C ASP A 572 -61.90 11.77 -64.05
N ALA A 573 -61.69 10.51 -63.65
CA ALA A 573 -60.66 9.65 -64.22
C ALA A 573 -60.83 9.34 -65.72
N LEU A 574 -62.05 9.44 -66.26
CA LEU A 574 -62.28 9.18 -67.68
C LEU A 574 -61.97 10.40 -68.55
N THR A 575 -62.44 11.57 -68.13
CA THR A 575 -62.49 12.78 -68.98
C THR A 575 -61.38 13.79 -68.66
N GLY A 576 -60.71 13.67 -67.51
CA GLY A 576 -59.62 14.54 -67.08
C GLY A 576 -60.06 15.95 -66.62
N VAL A 577 -61.35 16.24 -66.63
CA VAL A 577 -61.93 17.47 -66.07
C VAL A 577 -62.34 17.27 -64.61
N ASN A 578 -62.79 18.31 -63.91
CA ASN A 578 -63.22 18.17 -62.51
C ASN A 578 -64.35 17.15 -62.38
N ASN A 579 -64.38 16.38 -61.29
CA ASN A 579 -65.51 15.50 -61.01
C ASN A 579 -66.68 16.29 -60.39
N ARG A 580 -67.83 15.63 -60.28
CA ARG A 580 -69.05 16.22 -59.70
C ARG A 580 -68.81 16.88 -58.34
N ARG A 581 -68.06 16.22 -57.45
CA ARG A 581 -67.81 16.71 -56.09
C ARG A 581 -67.02 18.01 -56.11
N SER A 582 -66.01 18.10 -56.96
CA SER A 582 -65.18 19.30 -57.12
C SER A 582 -65.94 20.46 -57.73
N ILE A 583 -66.69 20.24 -58.80
CA ILE A 583 -67.51 21.30 -59.39
C ILE A 583 -68.54 21.82 -58.39
N PHE A 584 -69.16 20.93 -57.61
CA PHE A 584 -70.12 21.34 -56.60
C PHE A 584 -69.49 22.20 -55.50
N ALA A 585 -68.35 21.76 -54.95
CA ALA A 585 -67.64 22.50 -53.91
C ALA A 585 -67.09 23.85 -54.41
N GLU A 586 -66.54 23.92 -55.62
CA GLU A 586 -66.08 25.19 -56.21
C GLU A 586 -67.25 26.13 -56.51
N GLY A 587 -68.36 25.59 -57.01
CA GLY A 587 -69.60 26.35 -57.22
C GLY A 587 -70.14 26.96 -55.93
N GLU A 588 -70.17 26.20 -54.83
CA GLU A 588 -70.55 26.73 -53.51
C GLU A 588 -69.62 27.87 -53.06
N ARG A 589 -68.30 27.71 -53.23
CA ARG A 589 -67.31 28.76 -52.91
C ARG A 589 -67.50 30.03 -53.73
N PHE A 590 -67.86 29.93 -55.01
CA PHE A 590 -68.19 31.10 -55.83
C PHE A 590 -69.47 31.78 -55.32
N CYS A 591 -70.52 31.02 -55.03
CA CYS A 591 -71.75 31.57 -54.46
C CYS A 591 -71.53 32.23 -53.08
N GLU A 592 -70.69 31.67 -52.23
CA GLU A 592 -70.29 32.28 -50.95
C GLU A 592 -69.53 33.59 -51.16
N ARG A 593 -68.56 33.63 -52.08
CA ARG A 593 -67.83 34.85 -52.43
C ARG A 593 -68.74 35.98 -52.89
N ILE A 594 -69.73 35.67 -53.73
CA ILE A 594 -70.72 36.67 -54.20
C ILE A 594 -71.50 37.25 -53.03
N LYS A 595 -71.90 36.41 -52.05
CA LYS A 595 -72.61 36.87 -50.84
C LYS A 595 -71.73 37.72 -49.92
N GLU A 596 -70.46 37.37 -49.78
CA GLU A 596 -69.54 38.06 -48.86
C GLU A 596 -68.98 39.37 -49.43
N ARG A 597 -68.65 39.40 -50.72
CA ARG A 597 -67.93 40.52 -51.37
C ARG A 597 -68.83 41.43 -52.20
N GLY A 598 -69.97 40.93 -52.67
CA GLY A 598 -70.95 41.67 -53.47
C GLY A 598 -70.51 41.95 -54.92
N MET A 599 -71.45 41.73 -55.86
CA MET A 599 -71.38 42.07 -57.31
C MET A 599 -70.22 41.44 -58.11
N GLU A 600 -70.09 40.11 -58.07
CA GLU A 600 -69.39 39.33 -59.09
C GLU A 600 -70.44 38.53 -59.89
N ASP A 601 -70.45 38.67 -61.22
CA ASP A 601 -71.36 37.88 -62.08
C ASP A 601 -70.91 36.42 -62.05
N PHE A 602 -71.82 35.47 -61.80
CA PHE A 602 -71.48 34.05 -61.82
C PHE A 602 -72.55 33.26 -62.56
N SER A 603 -72.14 32.58 -63.63
CA SER A 603 -73.04 31.77 -64.43
C SER A 603 -72.61 30.31 -64.43
N VAL A 604 -73.60 29.44 -64.59
CA VAL A 604 -73.44 27.99 -64.67
C VAL A 604 -74.10 27.50 -65.94
N ILE A 605 -73.38 26.67 -66.68
CA ILE A 605 -73.92 25.93 -67.81
C ILE A 605 -74.00 24.48 -67.38
N LEU A 606 -75.20 23.89 -67.42
CA LEU A 606 -75.37 22.44 -67.28
C LEU A 606 -75.77 21.89 -68.64
N PHE A 607 -75.05 20.88 -69.13
CA PHE A 607 -75.35 20.26 -70.41
C PHE A 607 -75.24 18.75 -70.40
N ASP A 608 -75.93 18.14 -71.34
CA ASP A 608 -76.07 16.70 -71.47
C ASP A 608 -75.92 16.28 -72.93
N VAL A 609 -75.26 15.14 -73.14
CA VAL A 609 -75.03 14.59 -74.48
C VAL A 609 -76.31 13.95 -75.01
N ASP A 610 -76.85 14.53 -76.08
CA ASP A 610 -78.12 14.09 -76.66
C ASP A 610 -78.01 12.66 -77.17
N HIS A 611 -78.99 11.83 -76.78
CA HIS A 611 -79.09 10.43 -77.20
C HIS A 611 -77.84 9.57 -76.88
N PHE A 612 -77.08 9.89 -75.83
CA PHE A 612 -75.85 9.16 -75.48
C PHE A 612 -76.06 7.64 -75.29
N LYS A 613 -77.18 7.24 -74.69
CA LYS A 613 -77.54 5.81 -74.60
C LYS A 613 -77.57 5.11 -75.96
N ARG A 614 -78.07 5.78 -77.01
CA ARG A 614 -78.10 5.24 -78.37
C ARG A 614 -76.69 5.03 -78.92
N ILE A 615 -75.76 5.92 -78.61
CA ILE A 615 -74.35 5.79 -79.01
C ILE A 615 -73.74 4.53 -78.36
N ASN A 616 -73.98 4.35 -77.06
CA ASN A 616 -73.51 3.16 -76.34
C ASN A 616 -74.15 1.87 -76.87
N ASP A 617 -75.46 1.90 -77.14
CA ASP A 617 -76.21 0.73 -77.61
C ASP A 617 -75.83 0.35 -79.06
N GLU A 618 -75.52 1.33 -79.93
CA GLU A 618 -75.19 1.09 -81.35
C GLU A 618 -73.70 0.79 -81.62
N VAL A 619 -72.78 1.40 -80.86
CA VAL A 619 -71.31 1.33 -81.13
C VAL A 619 -70.51 0.74 -79.98
N GLY A 620 -71.08 0.71 -78.77
CA GLY A 620 -70.46 0.15 -77.56
C GLY A 620 -69.90 1.19 -76.60
N HIS A 621 -69.81 0.83 -75.32
CA HIS A 621 -69.34 1.70 -74.24
C HIS A 621 -67.97 2.36 -74.48
N PRO A 622 -66.94 1.69 -75.02
CA PRO A 622 -65.66 2.33 -75.31
C PRO A 622 -65.76 3.51 -76.31
N ALA A 623 -66.75 3.48 -77.21
CA ALA A 623 -67.01 4.56 -78.17
C ALA A 623 -67.70 5.75 -77.48
N GLY A 624 -68.63 5.48 -76.57
CA GLY A 624 -69.23 6.50 -75.71
C GLY A 624 -68.20 7.15 -74.79
N ASP A 625 -67.27 6.37 -74.24
CA ASP A 625 -66.16 6.88 -73.43
C ASP A 625 -65.27 7.85 -74.23
N GLU A 626 -64.93 7.50 -75.48
CA GLU A 626 -64.18 8.40 -76.37
C GLU A 626 -64.99 9.65 -76.71
N ALA A 627 -66.30 9.53 -76.91
CA ALA A 627 -67.17 10.69 -77.11
C ALA A 627 -67.12 11.64 -75.91
N LEU A 628 -67.22 11.11 -74.68
CA LEU A 628 -67.12 11.92 -73.46
C LEU A 628 -65.76 12.60 -73.31
N ARG A 629 -64.64 11.91 -73.59
CA ARG A 629 -63.30 12.54 -73.57
C ARG A 629 -63.19 13.70 -74.54
N ARG A 630 -63.70 13.52 -75.76
CA ARG A 630 -63.61 14.53 -76.82
C ARG A 630 -64.50 15.73 -76.52
N ILE A 631 -65.70 15.50 -76.01
CA ILE A 631 -66.63 16.56 -75.58
C ILE A 631 -66.03 17.32 -74.40
N ALA A 632 -65.49 16.63 -73.40
CA ALA A 632 -64.83 17.27 -72.25
C ALA A 632 -63.66 18.15 -72.68
N ARG A 633 -62.77 17.64 -73.56
CA ARG A 633 -61.63 18.40 -74.09
C ARG A 633 -62.06 19.59 -74.94
N CYS A 634 -63.07 19.41 -75.80
CA CYS A 634 -63.65 20.49 -76.61
C CYS A 634 -64.18 21.60 -75.70
N THR A 635 -64.99 21.23 -74.71
CA THR A 635 -65.56 22.16 -73.72
C THR A 635 -64.48 22.87 -72.93
N LEU A 636 -63.48 22.15 -72.42
CA LEU A 636 -62.36 22.72 -71.66
C LEU A 636 -61.57 23.72 -72.50
N THR A 637 -61.33 23.41 -73.78
CA THR A 637 -60.62 24.31 -74.70
C THR A 637 -61.43 25.58 -74.98
N LYS A 638 -62.75 25.46 -75.11
CA LYS A 638 -63.64 26.60 -75.36
C LYS A 638 -63.79 27.47 -74.12
N VAL A 639 -63.90 26.89 -72.95
CA VAL A 639 -64.00 27.62 -71.68
C VAL A 639 -62.68 28.33 -71.35
N GLY A 640 -61.54 27.61 -71.45
CA GLY A 640 -60.22 28.18 -71.19
C GLY A 640 -60.07 28.70 -69.76
N GLU A 641 -59.34 29.80 -69.57
CA GLU A 641 -59.11 30.42 -68.26
C GLU A 641 -60.37 31.11 -67.68
N ARG A 642 -61.45 31.25 -68.48
CA ARG A 642 -62.69 31.92 -68.07
C ARG A 642 -63.52 31.10 -67.09
N GLY A 643 -63.24 29.81 -66.93
CA GLY A 643 -64.07 28.96 -66.09
C GLY A 643 -63.55 27.56 -65.87
N GLN A 644 -64.33 26.78 -65.14
CA GLN A 644 -64.02 25.40 -64.80
C GLN A 644 -65.01 24.46 -65.44
N VAL A 645 -64.52 23.37 -66.02
CA VAL A 645 -65.35 22.30 -66.59
C VAL A 645 -65.28 21.09 -65.68
N GLY A 646 -66.41 20.41 -65.50
CA GLY A 646 -66.39 19.10 -64.88
C GLY A 646 -67.56 18.21 -65.26
N ARG A 647 -67.36 16.92 -65.05
CA ARG A 647 -68.35 15.89 -65.32
C ARG A 647 -69.27 15.76 -64.11
N TYR A 648 -70.52 16.20 -64.29
CA TYR A 648 -71.53 16.23 -63.24
C TYR A 648 -72.27 14.90 -63.09
N GLY A 649 -72.47 14.18 -64.20
CA GLY A 649 -73.18 12.90 -64.25
C GLY A 649 -72.56 11.91 -65.23
N GLY A 650 -73.29 10.86 -65.59
CA GLY A 650 -72.82 9.85 -66.54
C GLY A 650 -72.51 10.42 -67.92
N GLU A 651 -73.39 11.28 -68.42
CA GLU A 651 -73.31 11.95 -69.73
C GLU A 651 -73.52 13.47 -69.62
N GLU A 652 -73.42 13.99 -68.39
CA GLU A 652 -73.72 15.38 -68.02
C GLU A 652 -72.46 16.11 -67.59
N PHE A 653 -72.33 17.35 -68.02
CA PHE A 653 -71.22 18.24 -67.70
C PHE A 653 -71.74 19.56 -67.16
N ALA A 654 -71.00 20.12 -66.22
CA ALA A 654 -71.23 21.43 -65.67
C ALA A 654 -70.03 22.33 -65.95
N VAL A 655 -70.30 23.57 -66.31
CA VAL A 655 -69.30 24.62 -66.51
C VAL A 655 -69.60 25.74 -65.54
N LEU A 656 -68.60 26.11 -64.74
CA LEU A 656 -68.62 27.24 -63.83
C LEU A 656 -67.94 28.43 -64.52
N LEU A 657 -68.64 29.55 -64.65
CA LEU A 657 -68.14 30.76 -65.30
C LEU A 657 -68.15 31.90 -64.26
N PRO A 658 -67.09 32.03 -63.45
CA PRO A 658 -66.91 33.20 -62.60
C PRO A 658 -66.72 34.46 -63.43
N ASP A 659 -67.08 35.60 -62.83
CA ASP A 659 -67.04 36.94 -63.43
C ASP A 659 -67.74 37.03 -64.81
N THR A 660 -68.76 36.19 -65.03
CA THR A 660 -69.42 36.03 -66.34
C THR A 660 -70.94 36.17 -66.20
N GLY A 661 -71.48 37.24 -66.79
CA GLY A 661 -72.91 37.55 -66.78
C GLY A 661 -73.72 36.71 -67.77
N ARG A 662 -75.05 36.81 -67.67
CA ARG A 662 -76.00 35.99 -68.46
C ARG A 662 -75.77 36.02 -69.98
N ALA A 663 -75.52 37.20 -70.54
CA ALA A 663 -75.37 37.36 -71.99
C ALA A 663 -74.11 36.64 -72.51
N GLU A 664 -73.01 36.75 -71.77
CA GLU A 664 -71.74 36.09 -72.13
C GLU A 664 -71.81 34.57 -71.89
N ALA A 665 -72.44 34.14 -70.80
CA ALA A 665 -72.64 32.72 -70.53
C ALA A 665 -73.50 32.03 -71.60
N LEU A 666 -74.51 32.72 -72.14
CA LEU A 666 -75.30 32.23 -73.27
C LEU A 666 -74.46 32.10 -74.55
N LEU A 667 -73.55 33.04 -74.81
CA LEU A 667 -72.63 32.96 -75.95
C LEU A 667 -71.70 31.76 -75.81
N ILE A 668 -71.08 31.58 -74.63
CA ILE A 668 -70.20 30.44 -74.35
C ILE A 668 -70.95 29.10 -74.50
N ALA A 669 -72.20 29.03 -74.00
CA ALA A 669 -73.03 27.84 -74.16
C ALA A 669 -73.34 27.53 -75.63
N GLU A 670 -73.64 28.55 -76.43
CA GLU A 670 -73.93 28.38 -77.87
C GLU A 670 -72.66 28.01 -78.66
N GLU A 671 -71.50 28.56 -78.29
CA GLU A 671 -70.20 28.15 -78.84
C GLU A 671 -69.91 26.67 -78.53
N ILE A 672 -70.10 26.23 -77.28
CA ILE A 672 -69.95 24.82 -76.90
C ILE A 672 -70.89 23.94 -77.74
N ARG A 673 -72.16 24.34 -77.87
CA ARG A 673 -73.17 23.60 -78.66
C ARG A 673 -72.74 23.41 -80.11
N GLN A 674 -72.35 24.50 -80.77
CA GLN A 674 -71.94 24.49 -82.18
C GLN A 674 -70.68 23.66 -82.39
N GLU A 675 -69.70 23.80 -81.50
CA GLU A 675 -68.43 23.07 -81.60
C GLU A 675 -68.61 21.57 -81.38
N VAL A 676 -69.49 21.17 -80.46
CA VAL A 676 -69.84 19.77 -80.25
C VAL A 676 -70.65 19.22 -81.44
N GLU A 677 -71.59 19.98 -82.01
CA GLU A 677 -72.34 19.59 -83.21
C GLU A 677 -71.42 19.35 -84.42
N HIS A 678 -70.34 20.12 -84.54
CA HIS A 678 -69.31 19.95 -85.57
C HIS A 678 -68.22 18.93 -85.21
N LEU A 679 -68.25 18.34 -84.01
CA LEU A 679 -67.24 17.41 -83.54
C LEU A 679 -67.43 16.02 -84.16
N PHE A 680 -66.52 15.64 -85.04
CA PHE A 680 -66.47 14.27 -85.57
C PHE A 680 -65.65 13.36 -84.66
N ILE A 681 -66.31 12.47 -83.94
CA ILE A 681 -65.65 11.44 -83.14
C ILE A 681 -65.43 10.22 -84.03
N ALA A 682 -64.19 10.01 -84.45
CA ALA A 682 -63.78 8.83 -85.20
C ALA A 682 -63.42 7.70 -84.24
N TYR A 683 -64.24 6.65 -84.21
CA TYR A 683 -63.99 5.46 -83.40
C TYR A 683 -64.10 4.20 -84.26
N ASN A 684 -63.01 3.41 -84.33
CA ASN A 684 -62.93 2.19 -85.16
C ASN A 684 -63.44 2.35 -86.61
N GLY A 685 -63.13 3.47 -87.25
CA GLY A 685 -63.54 3.77 -88.64
C GLY A 685 -64.99 4.26 -88.79
N THR A 686 -65.78 4.29 -87.72
CA THR A 686 -67.14 4.86 -87.72
C THR A 686 -67.09 6.31 -87.29
N ARG A 687 -67.84 7.18 -88.00
CA ARG A 687 -68.02 8.59 -87.62
C ARG A 687 -69.27 8.70 -86.76
N ILE A 688 -69.09 9.13 -85.51
CA ILE A 688 -70.17 9.38 -84.57
C ILE A 688 -70.43 10.88 -84.55
N ALA A 689 -71.65 11.27 -84.93
CA ALA A 689 -72.15 12.62 -84.76
C ALA A 689 -72.84 12.73 -83.39
N VAL A 690 -72.53 13.78 -82.65
CA VAL A 690 -73.06 14.04 -81.32
C VAL A 690 -73.57 15.47 -81.26
N THR A 691 -74.64 15.68 -80.50
CA THR A 691 -75.12 17.02 -80.15
C THR A 691 -75.26 17.10 -78.64
N VAL A 692 -75.31 18.31 -78.11
CA VAL A 692 -75.56 18.56 -76.68
C VAL A 692 -76.72 19.54 -76.54
N SER A 693 -77.52 19.32 -75.51
CA SER A 693 -78.48 20.32 -75.03
C SER A 693 -77.90 20.98 -73.78
N LEU A 694 -78.06 22.29 -73.63
CA LEU A 694 -77.49 23.07 -72.53
C LEU A 694 -78.57 23.92 -71.86
N GLY A 695 -78.43 24.16 -70.56
CA GLY A 695 -79.20 25.15 -69.81
C GLY A 695 -78.26 26.12 -69.10
N VAL A 696 -78.55 27.41 -69.16
CA VAL A 696 -77.69 28.46 -68.59
C VAL A 696 -78.44 29.22 -67.50
N ALA A 697 -77.88 29.22 -66.29
CA ALA A 697 -78.40 30.02 -65.18
C ALA A 697 -77.31 30.96 -64.66
N THR A 698 -77.71 32.17 -64.28
CA THR A 698 -76.82 33.18 -63.69
C THR A 698 -77.31 33.46 -62.27
N ALA A 699 -76.37 33.51 -61.32
CA ALA A 699 -76.67 33.83 -59.93
C ALA A 699 -77.27 35.23 -59.83
N ASP A 700 -78.31 35.35 -59.01
CA ASP A 700 -78.93 36.61 -58.63
C ASP A 700 -78.84 36.81 -57.11
N PRO A 701 -79.20 37.99 -56.57
CA PRO A 701 -79.16 38.23 -55.13
C PRO A 701 -80.05 37.32 -54.30
N GLU A 702 -81.04 36.63 -54.90
CA GLU A 702 -81.93 35.69 -54.21
C GLU A 702 -81.44 34.25 -54.27
N THR A 703 -80.37 33.97 -55.04
CA THR A 703 -79.78 32.65 -55.19
C THR A 703 -79.15 32.20 -53.87
N ALA A 704 -79.86 31.31 -53.15
CA ALA A 704 -79.49 30.90 -51.80
C ALA A 704 -78.33 29.88 -51.77
N SER A 705 -78.11 29.10 -52.82
CA SER A 705 -77.00 28.14 -52.90
C SER A 705 -76.62 27.79 -54.34
N PHE A 706 -75.46 27.18 -54.51
CA PHE A 706 -75.05 26.62 -55.81
C PHE A 706 -76.01 25.51 -56.29
N GLY A 707 -76.62 24.76 -55.36
CA GLY A 707 -77.63 23.77 -55.68
C GLY A 707 -78.88 24.38 -56.35
N ASP A 708 -79.31 25.56 -55.89
CA ASP A 708 -80.45 26.28 -56.47
C ASP A 708 -80.12 26.77 -57.90
N LEU A 709 -78.91 27.28 -58.08
CA LEU A 709 -78.42 27.73 -59.39
C LEU A 709 -78.30 26.57 -60.39
N LEU A 710 -77.78 25.42 -59.95
CA LEU A 710 -77.76 24.20 -60.75
C LEU A 710 -79.17 23.70 -61.07
N SER A 711 -80.11 23.79 -60.14
CA SER A 711 -81.50 23.40 -60.40
C SER A 711 -82.17 24.30 -61.44
N ALA A 712 -81.89 25.60 -61.42
CA ALA A 712 -82.34 26.52 -62.46
C ALA A 712 -81.74 26.16 -63.83
N ALA A 713 -80.44 25.87 -63.90
CA ALA A 713 -79.78 25.43 -65.13
C ALA A 713 -80.36 24.09 -65.63
N ASP A 714 -80.64 23.14 -64.74
CA ASP A 714 -81.24 21.84 -65.08
C ASP A 714 -82.68 21.97 -65.64
N GLN A 715 -83.50 22.88 -65.08
CA GLN A 715 -84.83 23.15 -65.63
C GLN A 715 -84.78 23.72 -67.05
N LEU A 716 -83.81 24.58 -67.34
CA LEU A 716 -83.58 25.15 -68.67
C LEU A 716 -83.01 24.10 -69.63
N LEU A 717 -82.10 23.24 -69.17
CA LEU A 717 -81.62 22.07 -69.91
C LEU A 717 -82.77 21.11 -70.27
N TYR A 718 -83.66 20.83 -69.31
CA TYR A 718 -84.82 19.98 -69.54
C TYR A 718 -85.77 20.59 -70.58
N ARG A 719 -85.97 21.92 -70.55
CA ARG A 719 -86.74 22.63 -71.58
C ARG A 719 -86.08 22.50 -72.95
N ALA A 720 -84.77 22.70 -73.05
CA ALA A 720 -84.00 22.52 -74.29
C ALA A 720 -84.19 21.10 -74.87
N LYS A 721 -84.12 20.06 -74.02
CA LYS A 721 -84.36 18.67 -74.42
C LYS A 721 -85.79 18.43 -74.93
N ARG A 722 -86.81 19.06 -74.32
CA ARG A 722 -88.22 18.90 -74.73
C ARG A 722 -88.57 19.64 -76.02
N GLU A 723 -87.95 20.77 -76.27
CA GLU A 723 -88.26 21.60 -77.44
C GLU A 723 -87.55 21.15 -78.72
N GLY A 724 -86.75 20.08 -78.65
CA GLY A 724 -86.16 19.43 -79.82
C GLY A 724 -84.67 19.10 -79.70
N ARG A 725 -84.05 19.26 -78.52
CA ARG A 725 -82.62 19.04 -78.28
C ARG A 725 -81.72 19.97 -79.11
N ASN A 726 -80.40 19.76 -79.03
CA ASN A 726 -79.37 20.52 -79.74
C ASN A 726 -79.61 22.04 -79.67
N ARG A 727 -79.79 22.57 -78.46
CA ARG A 727 -80.06 23.98 -78.21
C ARG A 727 -79.68 24.40 -76.79
N VAL A 728 -79.57 25.71 -76.61
CA VAL A 728 -79.41 26.35 -75.30
C VAL A 728 -80.78 26.80 -74.78
N GLY A 729 -81.10 26.43 -73.54
CA GLY A 729 -82.35 26.74 -72.83
C GLY A 729 -82.28 27.95 -71.91
#